data_AF-A0A127M834-F1
#
_entry.id   AF-A0A127M834-F1
#
_cell.length_a   1.000
_cell.length_b   1.000
_cell.length_c   1.000
_cell.angle_alpha   90.00
_cell.angle_beta   90.00
_cell.angle_gamma   90.00
#
_symmetry.space_group_name_H-M   'P 1'
#
loop_
_entity.id
_entity.type
_entity.pdbx_description
1 polymer ?
#
loop_
_entity_poly.entity_id
_entity_poly.type
_entity_poly.pdbx_seq_one_letter_code
_entity_poly.pdbx_strand_id
1 'polypeptide(L)'
;MKALPCFAKASLIALLLNLAGCGGGSSAKPTAAVDDPLQEAPVDSTPDTSPDKDDAVVRMILLGDSGSGSEGAYAVGKAVAKVCAVRGCDLVLGLGDNIYESGVSSALDPQFEEKFELPFAPIDLPFYFVLGNHDNSGFFGGDGANNAKGDFEVDYHYRDSQHPDSPRQTSRWKMPSRYYRFTQGGEASAPLVEFFGIDSNQIAGGFPDSDENYSYNNYGLVQAQWLNAAMADSRAKWKIVFAHHPYISNGSHGNAGNYDGAPVFIAPVLAGERYKAFVEETLCDKADFFFAGHDHDLQWLMPVASCGKTGFILSGAASKTRSLEHRDDNPVFYEKGDSYGFVWVEIKGDKMVGEIYQVDPADPALGLGSLNQPEPAFRREQIQQEAIGLPESEGFTSPLQANDSFDVNGETGNLDPVQTQFSSGFNSLAAAIPEENISRLVTGVGESGTALLEVADSLITGLQGAATEQNPDLALAGAARASQALQYALQSLQDSLVPAEGQGLPAPLDQLSAALEQFSAESPSDDDTADGNASADLRGITDPLRNLASNIQNIVDGIAEEGGSAPVAGASLDLLSELLIDVTRLIDAAGNVDSGEMAQVLASTTDDLLANILLNVVPIEEYAPSEVSDAIGLGPKFLGTALLLVSQEVAYHLDTQVLPPILQGLAMLPLSALDELFAAFTL
;
A
#
# COMPACT_ATOMS: atom_id res chain seq x y z
N MET A 1 -60.80 -21.61 17.21
CA MET A 1 -61.30 -21.15 18.53
C MET A 1 -60.25 -20.20 19.09
N LYS A 2 -60.65 -18.92 19.28
CA LYS A 2 -60.22 -17.87 20.23
C LYS A 2 -58.70 -17.67 20.54
N ALA A 3 -58.11 -16.47 20.56
CA ALA A 3 -58.56 -15.10 20.30
C ALA A 3 -57.35 -14.12 20.19
N LEU A 4 -57.54 -13.10 19.34
CA LEU A 4 -56.97 -11.73 19.14
C LEU A 4 -56.55 -10.91 20.41
N PRO A 5 -56.04 -9.62 20.34
CA PRO A 5 -55.52 -8.78 19.21
C PRO A 5 -54.45 -7.65 19.51
N CYS A 6 -54.15 -6.86 18.46
CA CYS A 6 -53.81 -5.40 18.40
C CYS A 6 -52.32 -4.99 18.54
N PHE A 7 -51.74 -4.12 17.71
CA PHE A 7 -52.23 -2.87 17.12
C PHE A 7 -51.65 -2.58 15.70
N ALA A 8 -52.46 -1.89 14.89
CA ALA A 8 -52.06 -1.23 13.64
C ALA A 8 -51.74 0.26 13.87
N LYS A 9 -50.91 0.86 13.00
CA LYS A 9 -51.08 2.24 12.52
C LYS A 9 -50.30 2.50 11.23
N ALA A 10 -51.02 3.02 10.25
CA ALA A 10 -50.58 3.48 8.93
C ALA A 10 -49.95 4.88 8.99
N SER A 11 -49.19 5.27 7.96
CA SER A 11 -49.46 6.48 7.16
C SER A 11 -48.61 6.54 5.89
N LEU A 12 -49.28 6.95 4.83
CA LEU A 12 -48.87 7.13 3.44
C LEU A 12 -48.85 8.64 3.18
N ILE A 13 -47.76 9.22 2.62
CA ILE A 13 -47.81 10.49 1.88
C ILE A 13 -46.80 10.44 0.73
N ALA A 14 -47.34 10.52 -0.49
CA ALA A 14 -46.64 10.92 -1.69
C ALA A 14 -46.86 12.41 -1.95
N LEU A 15 -45.88 13.12 -2.51
CA LEU A 15 -46.14 14.33 -3.30
C LEU A 15 -45.07 14.55 -4.38
N LEU A 16 -45.53 14.51 -5.62
CA LEU A 16 -44.89 14.98 -6.84
C LEU A 16 -44.88 16.51 -6.89
N LEU A 17 -43.85 17.10 -7.51
CA LEU A 17 -43.98 18.36 -8.25
C LEU A 17 -42.95 18.43 -9.39
N ASN A 18 -43.48 18.30 -10.60
CA ASN A 18 -42.87 18.75 -11.85
C ASN A 18 -43.09 20.26 -11.99
N LEU A 19 -42.14 20.99 -12.60
CA LEU A 19 -42.43 21.98 -13.65
C LEU A 19 -41.17 22.38 -14.41
N ALA A 20 -41.33 22.42 -15.73
CA ALA A 20 -40.34 22.59 -16.77
C ALA A 20 -40.01 24.07 -17.08
N GLY A 21 -38.88 24.28 -17.76
CA GLY A 21 -38.54 25.53 -18.45
C GLY A 21 -37.48 25.31 -19.53
N CYS A 22 -37.92 25.21 -20.78
CA CYS A 22 -37.10 25.10 -22.00
C CYS A 22 -36.42 26.41 -22.41
N GLY A 23 -35.28 26.27 -23.11
CA GLY A 23 -34.70 27.25 -24.03
C GLY A 23 -33.17 27.30 -23.87
N GLY A 24 -32.31 27.07 -24.86
CA GLY A 24 -32.46 26.92 -26.30
C GLY A 24 -31.16 27.45 -26.93
N GLY A 25 -30.41 26.56 -27.59
CA GLY A 25 -29.43 26.86 -28.66
C GLY A 25 -28.19 27.71 -28.33
N SER A 26 -27.00 27.11 -28.41
CA SER A 26 -26.13 27.33 -29.57
C SER A 26 -24.92 26.38 -29.53
N SER A 27 -24.68 25.77 -30.67
CA SER A 27 -23.54 24.95 -31.03
C SER A 27 -22.23 25.73 -31.05
N ALA A 28 -21.23 25.27 -30.29
CA ALA A 28 -19.82 25.44 -30.60
C ALA A 28 -18.99 24.38 -29.85
N LYS A 29 -18.40 23.44 -30.60
CA LYS A 29 -17.24 22.67 -30.11
C LYS A 29 -16.09 23.65 -29.85
N PRO A 30 -15.24 23.36 -28.86
CA PRO A 30 -13.83 23.35 -29.17
C PRO A 30 -13.17 22.04 -28.72
N THR A 31 -12.44 21.47 -29.67
CA THR A 31 -11.31 20.57 -29.47
C THR A 31 -10.21 21.26 -28.65
N ALA A 32 -9.74 20.63 -27.59
CA ALA A 32 -8.41 20.80 -27.01
C ALA A 32 -8.01 19.39 -26.54
N ALA A 33 -7.20 18.63 -27.29
CA ALA A 33 -5.74 18.71 -27.30
C ALA A 33 -5.19 18.65 -25.88
N VAL A 34 -4.82 17.44 -25.47
CA VAL A 34 -3.95 17.14 -24.34
C VAL A 34 -2.58 17.66 -24.74
N ASP A 35 -2.18 18.81 -24.20
CA ASP A 35 -0.81 19.32 -24.32
C ASP A 35 0.02 18.80 -23.14
N ASP A 36 1.13 18.18 -23.53
CA ASP A 36 2.30 17.66 -22.80
C ASP A 36 2.83 18.60 -21.68
N PRO A 37 3.01 18.15 -20.42
CA PRO A 37 3.64 18.94 -19.37
C PRO A 37 5.16 18.64 -19.31
N LEU A 38 5.89 18.97 -20.37
CA LEU A 38 7.34 19.13 -20.33
C LEU A 38 7.69 20.52 -20.84
N GLN A 39 7.52 21.54 -19.99
CA GLN A 39 8.08 22.86 -20.23
C GLN A 39 9.00 23.26 -19.07
N GLU A 40 10.30 23.08 -19.30
CA GLU A 40 11.38 23.63 -18.47
C GLU A 40 11.25 25.16 -18.40
N ALA A 41 11.40 25.72 -17.20
CA ALA A 41 11.48 27.17 -17.00
C ALA A 41 12.77 27.74 -17.63
N PRO A 42 12.75 29.00 -18.14
CA PRO A 42 13.91 29.58 -18.80
C PRO A 42 15.02 29.93 -17.79
N VAL A 43 16.24 29.46 -18.08
CA VAL A 43 17.48 29.77 -17.35
C VAL A 43 17.89 31.22 -17.64
N ASP A 44 17.93 32.05 -16.59
CA ASP A 44 18.50 33.40 -16.66
C ASP A 44 20.03 33.32 -16.80
N SER A 45 20.58 34.01 -17.80
CA SER A 45 22.00 33.91 -18.18
C SER A 45 22.82 35.06 -17.59
N THR A 46 23.06 34.98 -16.28
CA THR A 46 24.12 35.77 -15.63
C THR A 46 25.45 35.01 -15.68
N PRO A 47 26.61 35.68 -15.84
CA PRO A 47 27.92 35.00 -15.83
C PRO A 47 28.15 34.27 -14.51
N ASP A 48 28.37 32.95 -14.60
CA ASP A 48 28.54 32.06 -13.46
C ASP A 48 29.85 32.37 -12.71
N THR A 49 29.73 32.90 -11.50
CA THR A 49 30.84 33.10 -10.57
C THR A 49 30.87 32.03 -9.48
N SER A 50 30.24 30.87 -9.72
CA SER A 50 30.14 29.82 -8.72
C SER A 50 31.53 29.24 -8.39
N PRO A 51 31.80 28.95 -7.11
CA PRO A 51 33.05 28.29 -6.71
C PRO A 51 33.14 26.89 -7.34
N ASP A 52 34.37 26.44 -7.63
CA ASP A 52 34.63 25.05 -8.00
C ASP A 52 34.05 24.11 -6.93
N LYS A 53 33.56 22.93 -7.35
CA LYS A 53 32.85 21.99 -6.48
C LYS A 53 33.68 21.56 -5.26
N ASP A 54 35.02 21.56 -5.36
CA ASP A 54 35.90 21.20 -4.25
C ASP A 54 36.07 22.33 -3.22
N ASP A 55 35.75 23.58 -3.60
CA ASP A 55 35.74 24.76 -2.71
C ASP A 55 34.33 25.11 -2.20
N ALA A 56 33.28 24.60 -2.85
CA ALA A 56 31.90 24.79 -2.45
C ALA A 56 31.60 24.14 -1.08
N VAL A 57 30.66 24.75 -0.35
CA VAL A 57 30.14 24.24 0.92
C VAL A 57 28.63 24.35 0.90
N VAL A 58 27.93 23.29 1.30
CA VAL A 58 26.47 23.28 1.45
C VAL A 58 26.12 22.88 2.87
N ARG A 59 25.29 23.68 3.53
CA ARG A 59 24.81 23.48 4.90
C ARG A 59 23.30 23.40 4.93
N MET A 60 22.77 22.36 5.57
CA MET A 60 21.34 22.12 5.61
C MET A 60 20.88 21.72 7.01
N ILE A 61 19.60 21.97 7.26
CA ILE A 61 18.87 21.43 8.42
C ILE A 61 17.96 20.32 7.92
N LEU A 62 17.90 19.20 8.65
CA LEU A 62 16.92 18.14 8.45
C LEU A 62 15.83 18.30 9.51
N LEU A 63 14.56 18.34 9.08
CA LEU A 63 13.44 18.67 9.95
C LEU A 63 12.17 17.98 9.43
N GLY A 64 11.74 16.89 10.06
CA GLY A 64 10.49 16.16 9.76
C GLY A 64 9.44 16.35 10.84
N ASP A 65 8.17 16.05 10.51
CA ASP A 65 7.08 15.93 11.48
C ASP A 65 6.87 17.22 12.27
N SER A 66 6.85 18.32 11.51
CA SER A 66 7.01 19.67 12.02
C SER A 66 5.69 20.43 12.16
N GLY A 67 4.63 19.90 11.55
CA GLY A 67 3.39 20.61 11.26
C GLY A 67 2.38 20.75 12.38
N SER A 68 2.74 20.65 13.65
CA SER A 68 1.73 20.70 14.74
C SER A 68 1.42 22.11 15.23
N GLY A 69 2.29 23.09 15.00
CA GLY A 69 2.17 24.43 15.59
C GLY A 69 2.33 24.44 17.12
N SER A 70 2.87 23.37 17.70
CA SER A 70 3.06 23.19 19.15
C SER A 70 4.16 24.10 19.73
N GLU A 71 4.20 24.25 21.06
CA GLU A 71 5.32 24.93 21.73
C GLU A 71 6.68 24.29 21.38
N GLY A 72 6.70 22.97 21.13
CA GLY A 72 7.85 22.24 20.61
C GLY A 72 8.31 22.77 19.24
N ALA A 73 7.39 22.93 18.29
CA ALA A 73 7.69 23.50 16.97
C ALA A 73 8.32 24.90 17.07
N TYR A 74 7.76 25.78 17.91
CA TYR A 74 8.30 27.12 18.13
C TYR A 74 9.68 27.09 18.81
N ALA A 75 9.92 26.15 19.73
CA ALA A 75 11.21 25.97 20.38
C ALA A 75 12.27 25.50 19.37
N VAL A 76 11.94 24.51 18.53
CA VAL A 76 12.79 24.01 17.45
C VAL A 76 13.10 25.12 16.45
N GLY A 77 12.10 25.89 15.99
CA GLY A 77 12.31 27.03 15.10
C GLY A 77 13.31 28.06 15.63
N LYS A 78 13.23 28.38 16.94
CA LYS A 78 14.21 29.24 17.61
C LYS A 78 15.59 28.60 17.73
N ALA A 79 15.64 27.30 18.07
CA ALA A 79 16.90 26.58 18.25
C ALA A 79 17.68 26.47 16.93
N VAL A 80 17.00 26.13 15.83
CA VAL A 80 17.58 26.12 14.48
C VAL A 80 18.16 27.49 14.13
N ALA A 81 17.42 28.58 14.37
CA ALA A 81 17.93 29.92 14.12
C ALA A 81 19.21 30.25 14.90
N LYS A 82 19.35 29.75 16.15
CA LYS A 82 20.57 29.91 16.95
C LYS A 82 21.74 29.08 16.43
N VAL A 83 21.49 27.83 16.03
CA VAL A 83 22.51 26.99 15.41
C VAL A 83 22.99 27.59 14.10
N CYS A 84 22.06 27.99 13.21
CA CYS A 84 22.39 28.60 11.92
C CYS A 84 23.15 29.92 12.06
N ALA A 85 22.89 30.73 13.10
CA ALA A 85 23.66 31.95 13.35
C ALA A 85 25.15 31.70 13.68
N VAL A 86 25.49 30.52 14.19
CA VAL A 86 26.87 30.15 14.58
C VAL A 86 27.54 29.26 13.52
N ARG A 87 26.81 28.27 12.99
CA ARG A 87 27.32 27.27 12.06
C ARG A 87 27.16 27.66 10.58
N GLY A 88 26.23 28.56 10.27
CA GLY A 88 25.76 28.82 8.91
C GLY A 88 24.78 27.73 8.45
N CYS A 89 23.83 28.13 7.60
CA CYS A 89 22.84 27.26 6.97
C CYS A 89 22.45 27.88 5.63
N ASP A 90 22.22 27.05 4.62
CA ASP A 90 21.85 27.47 3.26
C ASP A 90 20.40 27.07 2.91
N LEU A 91 19.91 25.95 3.47
CA LEU A 91 18.55 25.45 3.23
C LEU A 91 18.04 24.58 4.40
N VAL A 92 16.74 24.26 4.35
CA VAL A 92 16.09 23.25 5.20
C VAL A 92 15.49 22.17 4.31
N LEU A 93 15.68 20.90 4.65
CA LEU A 93 14.95 19.76 4.09
C LEU A 93 13.83 19.39 5.06
N GLY A 94 12.59 19.55 4.59
CA GLY A 94 11.38 19.18 5.30
C GLY A 94 10.99 17.74 4.97
N LEU A 95 10.95 16.85 5.96
CA LEU A 95 10.85 15.40 5.77
C LEU A 95 9.41 14.87 5.92
N GLY A 96 8.42 15.63 5.45
CA GLY A 96 7.00 15.26 5.50
C GLY A 96 6.32 15.51 6.84
N ASP A 97 5.01 15.26 6.85
CA ASP A 97 4.09 15.63 7.93
C ASP A 97 4.22 17.13 8.26
N ASN A 98 4.02 17.90 7.19
CA ASN A 98 4.22 19.34 7.18
C ASN A 98 3.06 20.06 7.86
N ILE A 99 1.85 19.48 7.83
CA ILE A 99 0.65 20.03 8.46
C ILE A 99 -0.18 18.91 9.11
N TYR A 100 -0.06 18.77 10.43
CA TYR A 100 -0.90 17.86 11.22
C TYR A 100 -2.32 18.39 11.43
N GLU A 101 -3.32 17.61 11.81
CA GLU A 101 -3.33 16.13 11.87
C GLU A 101 -3.81 15.54 10.55
N SER A 102 -4.37 16.35 9.65
CA SER A 102 -5.00 15.86 8.43
C SER A 102 -4.74 16.83 7.28
N GLY A 103 -3.52 17.34 7.15
CA GLY A 103 -3.13 18.22 6.05
C GLY A 103 -3.97 19.49 5.94
N VAL A 104 -3.96 20.05 4.73
CA VAL A 104 -4.73 21.25 4.37
C VAL A 104 -5.90 20.93 3.45
N SER A 105 -6.84 21.86 3.34
CA SER A 105 -8.02 21.74 2.48
C SER A 105 -7.95 22.59 1.20
N SER A 106 -6.94 23.46 1.10
CA SER A 106 -6.63 24.29 -0.09
C SER A 106 -5.29 25.01 0.11
N ALA A 107 -4.73 25.59 -0.96
CA ALA A 107 -3.57 26.49 -0.85
C ALA A 107 -3.82 27.78 -0.03
N LEU A 108 -5.08 28.14 0.24
CA LEU A 108 -5.46 29.30 1.04
C LEU A 108 -5.76 28.94 2.51
N ASP A 109 -5.57 27.68 2.90
CA ASP A 109 -5.86 27.20 4.25
C ASP A 109 -5.00 27.96 5.28
N PRO A 110 -5.59 28.52 6.35
CA PRO A 110 -4.84 29.25 7.38
C PRO A 110 -3.83 28.36 8.13
N GLN A 111 -3.93 27.04 8.04
CA GLN A 111 -2.98 26.14 8.68
C GLN A 111 -1.53 26.33 8.21
N PHE A 112 -1.29 26.76 6.95
CA PHE A 112 0.07 27.14 6.52
C PHE A 112 0.68 28.23 7.40
N GLU A 113 -0.15 29.20 7.81
CA GLU A 113 0.30 30.25 8.71
C GLU A 113 0.59 29.70 10.11
N GLU A 114 -0.39 28.99 10.65
CA GLU A 114 -0.39 28.55 12.05
C GLU A 114 0.70 27.51 12.34
N LYS A 115 0.99 26.65 11.36
CA LYS A 115 1.82 25.45 11.54
C LYS A 115 3.16 25.52 10.83
N PHE A 116 3.32 26.39 9.83
CA PHE A 116 4.60 26.61 9.15
C PHE A 116 5.14 28.03 9.33
N GLU A 117 4.41 29.06 8.90
CA GLU A 117 4.98 30.43 8.85
C GLU A 117 5.32 30.95 10.26
N LEU A 118 4.42 30.81 11.24
CA LEU A 118 4.64 31.33 12.59
C LEU A 118 5.70 30.56 13.40
N PRO A 119 5.67 29.21 13.50
CA PRO A 119 6.65 28.47 14.31
C PRO A 119 8.08 28.63 13.78
N PHE A 120 8.22 28.71 12.45
CA PHE A 120 9.52 28.79 11.78
C PHE A 120 9.86 30.19 11.26
N ALA A 121 9.12 31.23 11.67
CA ALA A 121 9.43 32.64 11.35
C ALA A 121 10.89 33.06 11.65
N PRO A 122 11.58 32.53 12.69
CA PRO A 122 12.99 32.86 12.93
C PRO A 122 13.98 32.33 11.88
N ILE A 123 13.56 31.47 10.95
CA ILE A 123 14.41 30.81 9.97
C ILE A 123 14.17 31.45 8.58
N ASP A 124 15.08 32.32 8.15
CA ASP A 124 14.99 32.99 6.84
C ASP A 124 15.76 32.21 5.76
N LEU A 125 15.34 30.97 5.51
CA LEU A 125 15.93 30.03 4.54
C LEU A 125 14.84 29.37 3.68
N PRO A 126 15.16 28.86 2.48
CA PRO A 126 14.24 28.01 1.74
C PRO A 126 14.06 26.64 2.43
N PHE A 127 12.81 26.19 2.52
CA PHE A 127 12.40 24.87 3.01
C PHE A 127 11.95 24.03 1.81
N TYR A 128 12.68 22.97 1.52
CA TYR A 128 12.34 21.99 0.49
C TYR A 128 11.59 20.84 1.14
N PHE A 129 10.27 20.80 0.95
CA PHE A 129 9.39 19.83 1.56
C PHE A 129 9.13 18.61 0.66
N VAL A 130 8.93 17.46 1.28
CA VAL A 130 8.20 16.29 0.74
C VAL A 130 6.93 16.07 1.57
N LEU A 131 6.05 15.19 1.12
CA LEU A 131 4.79 14.87 1.83
C LEU A 131 4.96 13.68 2.77
N GLY A 132 4.21 13.71 3.87
CA GLY A 132 3.97 12.58 4.75
C GLY A 132 2.53 12.06 4.71
N ASN A 133 2.23 11.09 5.56
CA ASN A 133 0.91 10.44 5.63
C ASN A 133 -0.16 11.39 6.22
N HIS A 134 0.21 12.32 7.10
CA HIS A 134 -0.74 13.30 7.61
C HIS A 134 -1.12 14.37 6.58
N ASP A 135 -0.23 14.68 5.64
CA ASP A 135 -0.50 15.63 4.56
C ASP A 135 -1.51 15.05 3.54
N ASN A 136 -1.58 13.72 3.46
CA ASN A 136 -2.44 12.94 2.55
C ASN A 136 -3.62 12.25 3.27
N SER A 137 -4.06 12.75 4.43
CA SER A 137 -5.10 12.07 5.22
C SER A 137 -6.49 12.10 4.59
N GLY A 138 -7.15 10.95 4.55
CA GLY A 138 -8.49 10.73 4.00
C GLY A 138 -9.59 10.56 5.05
N PHE A 139 -9.52 9.49 5.82
CA PHE A 139 -10.50 9.03 6.81
C PHE A 139 -10.17 9.56 8.22
N PHE A 140 -8.93 9.36 8.65
CA PHE A 140 -8.40 9.82 9.94
C PHE A 140 -7.02 10.45 9.77
N GLY A 141 -6.60 11.21 10.79
CA GLY A 141 -5.33 11.90 10.74
C GLY A 141 -4.16 10.91 10.71
N GLY A 142 -3.42 10.91 9.60
CA GLY A 142 -2.23 10.08 9.40
C GLY A 142 -2.44 8.79 8.62
N ASP A 143 -3.63 8.53 8.04
CA ASP A 143 -3.82 7.31 7.25
C ASP A 143 -3.13 7.30 5.88
N GLY A 144 -2.80 8.47 5.32
CA GLY A 144 -2.26 8.59 3.97
C GLY A 144 -3.20 8.14 2.84
N ALA A 145 -4.51 8.02 3.08
CA ALA A 145 -5.46 7.38 2.18
C ALA A 145 -6.14 8.33 1.15
N ASN A 146 -5.80 9.62 1.14
CA ASN A 146 -6.30 10.59 0.17
C ASN A 146 -5.15 11.41 -0.41
N ASN A 147 -4.48 10.83 -1.40
CA ASN A 147 -3.26 11.41 -1.93
C ASN A 147 -3.47 12.69 -2.72
N ALA A 148 -4.64 12.88 -3.35
CA ALA A 148 -4.97 14.12 -4.04
C ALA A 148 -4.89 15.35 -3.12
N LYS A 149 -5.07 15.17 -1.80
CA LYS A 149 -5.02 16.26 -0.83
C LYS A 149 -3.63 16.88 -0.66
N GLY A 150 -2.57 16.08 -0.80
CA GLY A 150 -1.20 16.58 -0.75
C GLY A 150 -0.88 17.59 -1.87
N ASP A 151 -1.69 17.65 -2.93
CA ASP A 151 -1.50 18.62 -4.02
C ASP A 151 -1.76 20.05 -3.59
N PHE A 152 -2.53 20.27 -2.51
CA PHE A 152 -2.72 21.61 -1.97
C PHE A 152 -1.43 22.23 -1.39
N GLU A 153 -0.49 21.39 -0.96
CA GLU A 153 0.84 21.83 -0.51
C GLU A 153 1.77 22.17 -1.68
N VAL A 154 1.61 21.46 -2.80
CA VAL A 154 2.23 21.84 -4.08
C VAL A 154 1.63 23.15 -4.58
N ASP A 155 0.30 23.31 -4.54
CA ASP A 155 -0.37 24.55 -4.94
C ASP A 155 0.06 25.73 -4.07
N TYR A 156 0.32 25.52 -2.78
CA TYR A 156 0.87 26.56 -1.91
C TYR A 156 2.21 27.08 -2.43
N HIS A 157 3.05 26.25 -3.06
CA HIS A 157 4.28 26.71 -3.72
C HIS A 157 4.00 27.79 -4.79
N TYR A 158 2.90 27.65 -5.52
CA TYR A 158 2.50 28.51 -6.63
C TYR A 158 1.50 29.61 -6.25
N ARG A 159 1.04 29.65 -5.00
CA ARG A 159 0.00 30.56 -4.50
C ARG A 159 0.22 32.02 -4.87
N ASP A 160 1.44 32.55 -4.77
CA ASP A 160 1.70 33.97 -5.08
C ASP A 160 1.36 34.33 -6.54
N SER A 161 1.56 33.37 -7.45
CA SER A 161 1.28 33.51 -8.87
C SER A 161 -0.20 33.23 -9.21
N GLN A 162 -0.81 32.25 -8.54
CA GLN A 162 -2.20 31.84 -8.79
C GLN A 162 -3.22 32.71 -8.05
N HIS A 163 -2.85 33.29 -6.91
CA HIS A 163 -3.67 34.11 -6.03
C HIS A 163 -2.94 35.42 -5.64
N PRO A 164 -2.70 36.32 -6.60
CA PRO A 164 -1.92 37.54 -6.37
C PRO A 164 -2.55 38.51 -5.35
N ASP A 165 -3.86 38.39 -5.10
CA ASP A 165 -4.59 39.18 -4.09
C ASP A 165 -4.44 38.64 -2.66
N SER A 166 -3.87 37.44 -2.51
CA SER A 166 -3.62 36.79 -1.21
C SER A 166 -2.29 36.03 -1.25
N PRO A 167 -1.15 36.74 -1.41
CA PRO A 167 0.16 36.09 -1.46
C PRO A 167 0.51 35.43 -0.13
N ARG A 168 1.48 34.52 -0.18
CA ARG A 168 2.13 33.95 1.00
C ARG A 168 2.86 35.03 1.78
N GLN A 169 3.09 34.75 3.07
CA GLN A 169 3.91 35.63 3.89
C GLN A 169 5.38 35.64 3.45
N THR A 170 5.88 34.46 3.09
CA THR A 170 7.26 34.29 2.66
C THR A 170 7.36 33.38 1.44
N SER A 171 8.44 33.52 0.68
CA SER A 171 8.73 32.64 -0.46
C SER A 171 9.51 31.38 -0.03
N ARG A 172 9.57 31.08 1.28
CA ARG A 172 10.42 30.04 1.86
C ARG A 172 9.93 28.63 1.54
N TRP A 173 8.64 28.43 1.34
CA TRP A 173 8.05 27.14 0.99
C TRP A 173 8.43 26.72 -0.45
N LYS A 174 9.27 25.69 -0.58
CA LYS A 174 9.71 25.08 -1.84
C LYS A 174 9.15 23.67 -1.95
N MET A 175 8.18 23.50 -2.84
CA MET A 175 7.58 22.21 -3.17
C MET A 175 6.97 22.27 -4.58
N PRO A 176 7.80 22.31 -5.63
CA PRO A 176 7.34 22.57 -7.00
C PRO A 176 6.55 21.40 -7.61
N SER A 177 6.68 20.21 -7.03
CA SER A 177 6.00 18.96 -7.38
C SER A 177 6.02 18.05 -6.15
N ARG A 178 5.26 16.95 -6.16
CA ARG A 178 5.25 15.95 -5.08
C ARG A 178 6.59 15.22 -4.94
N TYR A 179 7.24 14.94 -6.07
CA TYR A 179 8.62 14.48 -6.14
C TYR A 179 9.40 15.33 -7.16
N TYR A 180 10.65 15.65 -6.84
CA TYR A 180 11.46 16.59 -7.61
C TYR A 180 12.95 16.47 -7.28
N ARG A 181 13.80 17.09 -8.09
CA ARG A 181 15.24 17.19 -7.85
C ARG A 181 15.73 18.63 -7.92
N PHE A 182 16.79 18.95 -7.18
CA PHE A 182 17.47 20.24 -7.26
C PHE A 182 18.94 20.12 -6.85
N THR A 183 19.78 21.06 -7.29
CA THR A 183 21.22 21.05 -7.06
C THR A 183 21.65 22.22 -6.19
N GLN A 184 22.75 22.06 -5.43
CA GLN A 184 23.31 23.12 -4.60
C GLN A 184 24.84 23.03 -4.53
N GLY A 185 25.49 24.19 -4.61
CA GLY A 185 26.95 24.33 -4.55
C GLY A 185 27.66 23.82 -5.81
N GLY A 186 28.83 24.39 -6.13
CA GLY A 186 29.55 24.09 -7.35
C GLY A 186 28.96 24.76 -8.60
N GLU A 187 29.50 24.44 -9.78
CA GLU A 187 28.95 24.90 -11.06
C GLU A 187 27.75 24.06 -11.51
N ALA A 188 26.85 24.65 -12.30
CA ALA A 188 25.62 23.97 -12.74
C ALA A 188 25.87 22.64 -13.48
N SER A 189 26.97 22.52 -14.22
CA SER A 189 27.33 21.28 -14.94
C SER A 189 27.99 20.21 -14.05
N ALA A 190 28.40 20.56 -12.83
CA ALA A 190 29.10 19.66 -11.92
C ALA A 190 28.86 20.09 -10.45
N PRO A 191 27.60 20.01 -9.96
CA PRO A 191 27.25 20.50 -8.64
C PRO A 191 27.92 19.66 -7.54
N LEU A 192 28.08 20.26 -6.36
CA LEU A 192 28.57 19.56 -5.17
C LEU A 192 27.53 18.55 -4.67
N VAL A 193 26.26 18.97 -4.56
CA VAL A 193 25.17 18.11 -4.07
C VAL A 193 23.98 18.20 -5.01
N GLU A 194 23.32 17.06 -5.23
CA GLU A 194 21.97 16.99 -5.79
C GLU A 194 21.06 16.24 -4.83
N PHE A 195 19.88 16.83 -4.62
CA PHE A 195 18.84 16.34 -3.74
C PHE A 195 17.69 15.78 -4.56
N PHE A 196 17.15 14.65 -4.13
CA PHE A 196 15.99 13.98 -4.73
C PHE A 196 14.92 13.85 -3.64
N GLY A 197 13.89 14.68 -3.71
CA GLY A 197 12.73 14.60 -2.84
C GLY A 197 11.74 13.62 -3.44
N ILE A 198 11.35 12.61 -2.68
CA ILE A 198 10.42 11.56 -3.10
C ILE A 198 9.14 11.61 -2.27
N ASP A 199 8.02 11.30 -2.91
CA ASP A 199 6.74 11.12 -2.27
C ASP A 199 6.55 9.65 -1.90
N SER A 200 6.81 9.34 -0.64
CA SER A 200 6.75 7.97 -0.12
C SER A 200 5.34 7.45 0.13
N ASN A 201 4.32 8.32 0.24
CA ASN A 201 3.05 7.92 0.86
C ASN A 201 2.28 6.86 0.05
N GLN A 202 2.33 6.91 -1.28
CA GLN A 202 1.62 6.01 -2.19
C GLN A 202 2.35 4.67 -2.35
N ILE A 203 3.61 4.64 -1.91
CA ILE A 203 4.50 3.50 -2.01
C ILE A 203 4.51 2.76 -0.67
N ALA A 204 4.53 3.51 0.44
CA ALA A 204 4.56 3.01 1.82
C ALA A 204 3.16 2.81 2.42
N GLY A 205 2.16 3.56 1.96
CA GLY A 205 0.81 3.54 2.51
C GLY A 205 0.11 2.20 2.31
N GLY A 206 -0.49 1.72 3.39
CA GLY A 206 -1.26 0.48 3.44
C GLY A 206 -2.59 0.50 2.67
N PHE A 207 -3.15 1.69 2.46
CA PHE A 207 -4.46 1.86 1.86
C PHE A 207 -4.37 2.06 0.34
N PRO A 208 -5.21 1.37 -0.45
CA PRO A 208 -5.37 1.68 -1.85
C PRO A 208 -5.98 3.09 -1.99
N ASP A 209 -5.44 3.90 -2.89
CA ASP A 209 -6.07 5.18 -3.22
C ASP A 209 -7.28 4.96 -4.14
N SER A 210 -8.38 5.65 -3.85
CA SER A 210 -9.58 5.64 -4.69
C SER A 210 -9.38 6.29 -6.06
N ASP A 211 -8.38 7.15 -6.21
CA ASP A 211 -7.97 7.75 -7.47
C ASP A 211 -6.81 6.95 -8.07
N GLU A 212 -7.10 6.29 -9.20
CA GLU A 212 -6.16 5.44 -9.93
C GLU A 212 -4.86 6.18 -10.33
N ASN A 213 -4.88 7.51 -10.43
CA ASN A 213 -3.70 8.32 -10.73
C ASN A 213 -2.66 8.30 -9.60
N TYR A 214 -3.06 7.95 -8.38
CA TYR A 214 -2.17 7.80 -7.22
C TYR A 214 -1.96 6.34 -6.81
N SER A 215 -2.46 5.39 -7.62
CA SER A 215 -2.19 3.96 -7.40
C SER A 215 -0.69 3.66 -7.50
N TYR A 216 -0.25 2.60 -6.83
CA TYR A 216 1.16 2.17 -6.89
C TYR A 216 1.65 1.95 -8.33
N ASN A 217 0.83 1.35 -9.21
CA ASN A 217 1.22 1.07 -10.60
C ASN A 217 1.36 2.33 -11.44
N ASN A 218 0.44 3.29 -11.31
CA ASN A 218 0.43 4.49 -12.15
C ASN A 218 1.31 5.62 -11.57
N TYR A 219 1.58 5.61 -10.27
CA TYR A 219 2.32 6.65 -9.58
C TYR A 219 3.63 6.15 -8.96
N GLY A 220 3.56 5.10 -8.13
CA GLY A 220 4.73 4.53 -7.44
C GLY A 220 5.81 4.03 -8.40
N LEU A 221 5.44 3.21 -9.37
CA LEU A 221 6.37 2.69 -10.39
C LEU A 221 6.91 3.78 -11.31
N VAL A 222 6.07 4.76 -11.68
CA VAL A 222 6.50 5.91 -12.50
C VAL A 222 7.52 6.76 -11.75
N GLN A 223 7.28 7.02 -10.45
CA GLN A 223 8.23 7.70 -9.60
C GLN A 223 9.53 6.91 -9.45
N ALA A 224 9.46 5.58 -9.35
CA ALA A 224 10.63 4.73 -9.25
C ALA A 224 11.49 4.81 -10.52
N GLN A 225 10.86 4.72 -11.71
CA GLN A 225 11.51 4.91 -13.01
C GLN A 225 12.15 6.30 -13.12
N TRP A 226 11.43 7.34 -12.70
CA TRP A 226 11.94 8.71 -12.67
C TRP A 226 13.17 8.82 -11.78
N LEU A 227 13.15 8.28 -10.56
CA LEU A 227 14.26 8.38 -9.62
C LEU A 227 15.50 7.66 -10.15
N ASN A 228 15.34 6.45 -10.70
CA ASN A 228 16.43 5.73 -11.32
C ASN A 228 17.07 6.52 -12.48
N ALA A 229 16.25 7.09 -13.37
CA ALA A 229 16.74 7.91 -14.47
C ALA A 229 17.43 9.19 -13.98
N ALA A 230 16.85 9.88 -13.01
CA ALA A 230 17.37 11.12 -12.44
C ALA A 230 18.73 10.90 -11.74
N MET A 231 18.86 9.83 -10.96
CA MET A 231 20.12 9.49 -10.30
C MET A 231 21.21 9.07 -11.28
N ALA A 232 20.84 8.37 -12.37
CA ALA A 232 21.79 7.98 -13.43
C ALA A 232 22.29 9.21 -14.24
N ASP A 233 21.43 10.20 -14.48
CA ASP A 233 21.77 11.44 -15.16
C ASP A 233 22.64 12.38 -14.31
N SER A 234 22.45 12.35 -12.99
CA SER A 234 23.11 13.24 -12.04
C SER A 234 24.65 13.19 -12.10
N ARG A 235 25.24 14.39 -12.27
CA ARG A 235 26.69 14.63 -12.24
C ARG A 235 27.19 15.14 -10.88
N ALA A 236 26.31 15.22 -9.89
CA ALA A 236 26.66 15.70 -8.57
C ALA A 236 27.68 14.79 -7.89
N LYS A 237 28.56 15.40 -7.09
CA LYS A 237 29.49 14.64 -6.25
C LYS A 237 28.71 13.86 -5.20
N TRP A 238 27.84 14.53 -4.44
CA TRP A 238 26.96 13.91 -3.46
C TRP A 238 25.53 13.77 -3.98
N LYS A 239 24.93 12.60 -3.81
CA LYS A 239 23.52 12.32 -4.10
C LYS A 239 22.78 12.04 -2.81
N ILE A 240 21.77 12.84 -2.51
CA ILE A 240 20.98 12.73 -1.29
C ILE A 240 19.52 12.52 -1.65
N VAL A 241 18.93 11.44 -1.15
CA VAL A 241 17.49 11.20 -1.27
C VAL A 241 16.83 11.56 0.06
N PHE A 242 15.65 12.17 0.01
CA PHE A 242 14.88 12.47 1.21
C PHE A 242 13.39 12.20 0.99
N ALA A 243 12.75 11.65 2.02
CA ALA A 243 11.36 11.20 2.01
C ALA A 243 10.73 11.38 3.39
N HIS A 244 9.46 10.99 3.54
CA HIS A 244 8.83 10.90 4.84
C HIS A 244 9.09 9.56 5.54
N HIS A 245 8.65 8.45 4.94
CA HIS A 245 8.76 7.13 5.56
C HIS A 245 10.22 6.62 5.59
N PRO A 246 10.69 5.99 6.69
CA PRO A 246 12.07 5.50 6.82
C PRO A 246 12.25 4.10 6.23
N TYR A 247 13.40 3.81 5.62
CA TYR A 247 13.71 2.43 5.20
C TYR A 247 14.02 1.52 6.39
N ILE A 248 14.77 2.04 7.36
CA ILE A 248 15.05 1.38 8.63
C ILE A 248 14.85 2.35 9.79
N SER A 249 14.35 1.87 10.93
CA SER A 249 14.07 2.67 12.13
C SER A 249 14.03 1.81 13.41
N ASN A 250 14.48 2.36 14.53
CA ASN A 250 14.23 1.81 15.88
C ASN A 250 13.04 2.49 16.59
N GLY A 251 12.30 3.34 15.89
CA GLY A 251 11.09 3.96 16.38
C GLY A 251 9.92 2.98 16.42
N SER A 252 8.75 3.53 16.67
CA SER A 252 7.51 2.77 16.78
C SER A 252 7.03 2.19 15.45
N HIS A 253 7.25 2.88 14.34
CA HIS A 253 6.81 2.41 13.03
C HIS A 253 7.78 1.34 12.50
N GLY A 254 9.09 1.49 12.69
CA GLY A 254 10.08 0.43 12.42
C GLY A 254 10.56 0.38 10.97
N ASN A 255 11.08 -0.78 10.55
CA ASN A 255 11.66 -0.96 9.22
C ASN A 255 10.60 -1.09 8.11
N ALA A 256 10.93 -0.63 6.91
CA ALA A 256 10.15 -0.97 5.72
C ALA A 256 10.21 -2.50 5.50
N GLY A 257 9.05 -3.13 5.31
CA GLY A 257 8.89 -4.58 5.43
C GLY A 257 8.73 -5.07 6.88
N ASN A 258 8.41 -4.20 7.83
CA ASN A 258 7.99 -4.53 9.20
C ASN A 258 7.24 -3.35 9.86
N TYR A 259 6.62 -2.47 9.06
CA TYR A 259 5.97 -1.27 9.58
C TYR A 259 4.85 -1.59 10.56
N ASP A 260 4.83 -0.87 11.68
CA ASP A 260 3.87 -1.00 12.77
C ASP A 260 3.76 -2.41 13.36
N GLY A 261 4.70 -3.31 13.01
CA GLY A 261 4.62 -4.73 13.33
C GLY A 261 3.51 -5.44 12.56
N ALA A 262 3.02 -4.82 11.49
CA ALA A 262 2.18 -5.48 10.51
C ALA A 262 2.95 -6.71 10.01
N PRO A 263 2.38 -7.91 10.23
CA PRO A 263 3.07 -9.12 9.81
C PRO A 263 3.14 -9.15 8.28
N VAL A 264 4.36 -9.07 7.73
CA VAL A 264 4.65 -9.03 6.27
C VAL A 264 3.89 -10.10 5.49
N PHE A 265 3.69 -11.25 6.11
CA PHE A 265 3.04 -12.42 5.51
C PHE A 265 1.52 -12.30 5.38
N ILE A 266 0.87 -11.40 6.15
CA ILE A 266 -0.58 -11.13 6.08
C ILE A 266 -0.85 -9.81 5.36
N ALA A 267 -0.02 -8.79 5.59
CA ALA A 267 -0.27 -7.44 5.09
C ALA A 267 1.00 -6.80 4.51
N PRO A 268 1.56 -7.32 3.40
CA PRO A 268 2.85 -6.89 2.87
C PRO A 268 2.89 -5.40 2.51
N VAL A 269 1.77 -4.79 2.13
CA VAL A 269 1.68 -3.34 1.88
C VAL A 269 1.77 -2.55 3.16
N LEU A 270 0.95 -2.90 4.16
CA LEU A 270 0.90 -2.24 5.46
C LEU A 270 2.24 -2.39 6.17
N ALA A 271 2.91 -3.53 5.99
CA ALA A 271 4.26 -3.74 6.48
C ALA A 271 5.32 -2.92 5.72
N GLY A 272 4.99 -2.28 4.60
CA GLY A 272 5.91 -1.45 3.83
C GLY A 272 6.82 -2.22 2.86
N GLU A 273 6.48 -3.45 2.45
CA GLU A 273 7.30 -4.21 1.49
C GLU A 273 7.41 -3.49 0.14
N ARG A 274 6.34 -2.81 -0.32
CA ARG A 274 6.37 -2.00 -1.55
C ARG A 274 7.44 -0.93 -1.46
N TYR A 275 7.55 -0.32 -0.29
CA TYR A 275 8.50 0.75 -0.03
C TYR A 275 9.92 0.24 0.16
N LYS A 276 10.08 -0.89 0.84
CA LYS A 276 11.37 -1.60 0.93
C LYS A 276 11.92 -1.92 -0.46
N ALA A 277 11.11 -2.54 -1.32
CA ALA A 277 11.48 -2.83 -2.71
C ALA A 277 11.83 -1.56 -3.48
N PHE A 278 10.98 -0.53 -3.40
CA PHE A 278 11.26 0.77 -4.03
C PHE A 278 12.62 1.32 -3.61
N VAL A 279 12.94 1.34 -2.32
CA VAL A 279 14.21 1.87 -1.80
C VAL A 279 15.40 1.04 -2.29
N GLU A 280 15.31 -0.29 -2.17
CA GLU A 280 16.37 -1.21 -2.58
C GLU A 280 16.68 -1.11 -4.08
N GLU A 281 15.68 -0.92 -4.92
CA GLU A 281 15.84 -0.91 -6.37
C GLU A 281 16.21 0.48 -6.94
N THR A 282 15.82 1.56 -6.26
CA THR A 282 16.00 2.92 -6.78
C THR A 282 17.24 3.63 -6.25
N LEU A 283 17.51 3.56 -4.95
CA LEU A 283 18.47 4.46 -4.30
C LEU A 283 19.59 3.74 -3.55
N CYS A 284 19.39 2.48 -3.17
CA CYS A 284 20.39 1.73 -2.43
C CYS A 284 21.70 1.60 -3.20
N ASP A 285 22.82 1.83 -2.50
CA ASP A 285 24.19 1.92 -3.03
C ASP A 285 24.44 3.04 -4.06
N LYS A 286 23.38 3.69 -4.56
CA LYS A 286 23.44 4.82 -5.50
C LYS A 286 23.48 6.16 -4.78
N ALA A 287 22.68 6.31 -3.72
CA ALA A 287 22.64 7.49 -2.86
C ALA A 287 23.74 7.42 -1.80
N ASP A 288 24.31 8.57 -1.45
CA ASP A 288 25.25 8.65 -0.33
C ASP A 288 24.51 8.66 1.02
N PHE A 289 23.35 9.33 1.07
CA PHE A 289 22.47 9.36 2.23
C PHE A 289 21.00 9.31 1.85
N PHE A 290 20.21 8.68 2.71
CA PHE A 290 18.76 8.71 2.73
C PHE A 290 18.26 9.36 4.04
N PHE A 291 17.49 10.44 3.93
CA PHE A 291 16.95 11.19 5.06
C PHE A 291 15.43 11.01 5.18
N ALA A 292 14.94 10.72 6.39
CA ALA A 292 13.53 10.45 6.64
C ALA A 292 13.01 11.04 7.97
N GLY A 293 11.69 11.09 8.13
CA GLY A 293 10.97 11.47 9.35
C GLY A 293 10.10 10.31 9.84
N HIS A 294 8.80 10.57 10.01
CA HIS A 294 7.71 9.65 10.34
C HIS A 294 7.75 9.08 11.76
N ASP A 295 8.87 8.46 12.14
CA ASP A 295 9.11 8.15 13.54
C ASP A 295 9.53 9.42 14.29
N HIS A 296 8.80 9.71 15.37
CA HIS A 296 8.93 10.97 16.12
C HIS A 296 10.12 11.00 17.07
N ASP A 297 11.30 10.69 16.54
CA ASP A 297 12.57 10.59 17.24
C ASP A 297 13.76 11.04 16.34
N LEU A 298 14.98 10.90 16.86
CA LEU A 298 16.21 11.27 16.17
C LEU A 298 17.12 10.04 16.07
N GLN A 299 17.55 9.66 14.87
CA GLN A 299 18.42 8.50 14.69
C GLN A 299 19.50 8.75 13.62
N TRP A 300 20.68 8.20 13.85
CA TRP A 300 21.70 7.99 12.82
C TRP A 300 22.10 6.52 12.85
N LEU A 301 21.55 5.78 11.90
CA LEU A 301 21.63 4.32 11.82
C LEU A 301 22.94 3.90 11.13
N MET A 302 23.44 2.70 11.45
CA MET A 302 24.57 2.12 10.74
C MET A 302 24.13 1.60 9.36
N PRO A 303 25.01 1.63 8.34
CA PRO A 303 24.68 1.07 7.03
C PRO A 303 24.33 -0.41 7.12
N VAL A 304 23.35 -0.83 6.31
CA VAL A 304 22.92 -2.23 6.19
C VAL A 304 23.38 -2.82 4.86
N ALA A 305 23.62 -4.13 4.85
CA ALA A 305 24.18 -4.82 3.69
C ALA A 305 23.29 -4.72 2.44
N SER A 306 21.97 -4.73 2.61
CA SER A 306 20.98 -4.59 1.54
C SER A 306 21.05 -3.24 0.82
N CYS A 307 21.62 -2.21 1.46
CA CYS A 307 21.66 -0.85 0.92
C CYS A 307 23.07 -0.29 0.68
N GLY A 308 24.08 -1.17 0.70
CA GLY A 308 25.44 -0.85 0.29
C GLY A 308 26.03 0.35 1.02
N LYS A 309 26.48 1.35 0.27
CA LYS A 309 27.10 2.55 0.86
C LYS A 309 26.13 3.56 1.50
N THR A 310 24.83 3.44 1.28
CA THR A 310 23.86 4.47 1.66
C THR A 310 23.74 4.57 3.18
N GLY A 311 23.93 5.78 3.71
CA GLY A 311 23.73 6.09 5.13
C GLY A 311 22.31 6.56 5.43
N PHE A 312 21.82 6.33 6.65
CA PHE A 312 20.45 6.65 7.04
C PHE A 312 20.41 7.60 8.24
N ILE A 313 19.63 8.68 8.14
CA ILE A 313 19.39 9.63 9.22
C ILE A 313 17.90 9.91 9.32
N LEU A 314 17.33 9.71 10.51
CA LEU A 314 15.94 10.02 10.83
C LEU A 314 15.89 11.27 11.70
N SER A 315 15.02 12.21 11.34
CA SER A 315 14.85 13.49 12.03
C SER A 315 13.39 13.91 12.13
N GLY A 316 12.54 13.06 12.72
CA GLY A 316 11.09 13.27 12.84
C GLY A 316 10.63 13.92 14.16
N ALA A 317 11.52 14.56 14.91
CA ALA A 317 11.22 15.10 16.24
C ALA A 317 11.04 16.63 16.27
N ALA A 318 10.59 17.27 15.18
CA ALA A 318 10.55 18.73 15.13
C ALA A 318 9.35 19.33 15.89
N SER A 319 8.25 18.59 16.02
CA SER A 319 7.04 19.12 16.68
C SER A 319 6.22 18.13 17.49
N LYS A 320 6.48 16.83 17.33
CA LYS A 320 6.01 15.73 18.18
C LYS A 320 7.20 14.86 18.58
N THR A 321 7.04 14.06 19.62
CA THR A 321 8.09 13.17 20.12
C THR A 321 7.47 11.85 20.58
N ARG A 322 8.17 10.74 20.37
CA ARG A 322 7.79 9.41 20.85
C ARG A 322 9.00 8.70 21.45
N SER A 323 8.74 7.70 22.28
CA SER A 323 9.78 6.81 22.80
C SER A 323 10.25 5.86 21.68
N LEU A 324 11.51 5.44 21.74
CA LEU A 324 12.02 4.37 20.88
C LEU A 324 11.44 3.03 21.35
N GLU A 325 10.99 2.21 20.40
CA GLU A 325 10.45 0.87 20.68
C GLU A 325 11.45 -0.24 20.38
N HIS A 326 12.51 0.07 19.63
CA HIS A 326 13.51 -0.90 19.17
C HIS A 326 12.90 -2.09 18.44
N ARG A 327 11.86 -1.84 17.62
CA ARG A 327 11.09 -2.88 16.93
C ARG A 327 11.97 -3.87 16.14
N ASP A 328 13.03 -3.36 15.53
CA ASP A 328 13.94 -4.13 14.68
C ASP A 328 15.39 -4.19 15.22
N ASP A 329 15.67 -3.60 16.39
CA ASP A 329 16.99 -3.56 17.03
C ASP A 329 18.15 -3.19 16.07
N ASN A 330 17.92 -2.23 15.17
CA ASN A 330 18.92 -1.80 14.20
C ASN A 330 20.15 -1.22 14.92
N PRO A 331 21.38 -1.53 14.45
CA PRO A 331 22.58 -0.93 14.99
C PRO A 331 22.66 0.56 14.67
N VAL A 332 22.97 1.37 15.67
CA VAL A 332 22.99 2.84 15.56
C VAL A 332 24.34 3.45 15.89
N PHE A 333 24.65 4.58 15.27
CA PHE A 333 25.67 5.50 15.81
C PHE A 333 25.10 6.40 16.91
N TYR A 334 23.82 6.75 16.78
CA TYR A 334 23.09 7.57 17.73
C TYR A 334 21.58 7.35 17.57
N GLU A 335 20.85 7.36 18.67
CA GLU A 335 19.39 7.41 18.67
C GLU A 335 18.90 8.14 19.93
N LYS A 336 17.75 8.82 19.80
CA LYS A 336 17.11 9.51 20.92
C LYS A 336 15.61 9.71 20.68
N GLY A 337 14.81 9.00 21.46
CA GLY A 337 13.37 9.29 21.66
C GLY A 337 13.11 10.28 22.80
N ASP A 338 11.83 10.64 22.95
CA ASP A 338 11.29 11.55 23.99
C ASP A 338 12.03 12.89 24.06
N SER A 339 12.43 13.43 22.91
CA SER A 339 13.12 14.71 22.81
C SER A 339 12.77 15.37 21.49
N TYR A 340 12.46 16.67 21.52
CA TYR A 340 12.42 17.42 20.28
C TYR A 340 13.85 17.56 19.74
N GLY A 341 13.98 17.86 18.45
CA GLY A 341 15.27 18.16 17.89
C GLY A 341 15.29 18.19 16.37
N PHE A 342 16.51 18.29 15.85
CA PHE A 342 16.79 18.36 14.42
C PHE A 342 18.25 17.97 14.16
N VAL A 343 18.59 17.81 12.89
CA VAL A 343 19.97 17.52 12.45
C VAL A 343 20.49 18.68 11.60
N TRP A 344 21.71 19.12 11.87
CA TRP A 344 22.47 20.02 11.01
C TRP A 344 23.52 19.23 10.23
N VAL A 345 23.65 19.50 8.94
CA VAL A 345 24.61 18.83 8.06
C VAL A 345 25.42 19.84 7.27
N GLU A 346 26.74 19.65 7.16
CA GLU A 346 27.63 20.38 6.26
C GLU A 346 28.35 19.40 5.32
N ILE A 347 28.33 19.71 4.03
CA ILE A 347 29.06 18.99 2.99
C ILE A 347 30.09 19.93 2.37
N LYS A 348 31.34 19.45 2.30
CA LYS A 348 32.46 20.13 1.66
C LYS A 348 33.40 19.11 1.03
N GLY A 349 33.65 19.23 -0.27
CA GLY A 349 34.53 18.30 -0.97
C GLY A 349 34.02 16.86 -0.85
N ASP A 350 34.85 15.95 -0.32
CA ASP A 350 34.54 14.54 -0.07
C ASP A 350 34.09 14.27 1.38
N LYS A 351 33.78 15.31 2.16
CA LYS A 351 33.43 15.20 3.57
C LYS A 351 32.03 15.72 3.88
N MET A 352 31.29 14.91 4.65
CA MET A 352 30.04 15.27 5.30
C MET A 352 30.24 15.29 6.82
N VAL A 353 29.74 16.33 7.47
CA VAL A 353 29.65 16.44 8.93
C VAL A 353 28.19 16.57 9.31
N GLY A 354 27.71 15.72 10.21
CA GLY A 354 26.38 15.82 10.80
C GLY A 354 26.45 16.07 12.30
N GLU A 355 25.54 16.91 12.80
CA GLU A 355 25.38 17.29 14.20
C GLU A 355 23.90 17.16 14.60
N ILE A 356 23.61 16.39 15.65
CA ILE A 356 22.25 16.20 16.16
C ILE A 356 22.06 17.12 17.38
N TYR A 357 21.00 17.93 17.36
CA TYR A 357 20.65 18.85 18.43
C TYR A 357 19.33 18.44 19.06
N GLN A 358 19.34 18.22 20.37
CA GLN A 358 18.13 18.03 21.17
C GLN A 358 17.59 19.40 21.60
N VAL A 359 16.27 19.52 21.64
CA VAL A 359 15.57 20.74 22.02
C VAL A 359 14.63 20.46 23.19
N ASP A 360 14.77 21.26 24.23
CA ASP A 360 13.88 21.26 25.40
C ASP A 360 13.16 22.62 25.50
N PRO A 361 11.86 22.71 25.19
CA PRO A 361 11.08 23.94 25.33
C PRO A 361 11.06 24.52 26.75
N ALA A 362 11.30 23.69 27.79
CA ALA A 362 11.31 24.11 29.18
C ALA A 362 12.67 24.69 29.62
N ASP A 363 13.74 24.44 28.87
CA ASP A 363 15.08 24.99 29.12
C ASP A 363 15.20 26.41 28.51
N PRO A 364 15.60 27.44 29.28
CA PRO A 364 15.91 28.76 28.73
C PRO A 364 16.98 28.76 27.62
N ALA A 365 17.87 27.76 27.59
CA ALA A 365 18.86 27.55 26.53
C ALA A 365 18.37 26.60 25.43
N LEU A 366 17.10 26.19 25.47
CA LEU A 366 16.44 25.29 24.52
C LEU A 366 17.13 23.91 24.39
N GLY A 367 17.79 23.41 25.43
CA GLY A 367 18.55 22.15 25.37
C GLY A 367 19.91 22.26 24.64
N LEU A 368 20.27 23.43 24.11
CA LEU A 368 21.49 23.64 23.32
C LEU A 368 22.76 23.85 24.16
N GLY A 369 22.63 23.83 25.49
CA GLY A 369 23.66 24.25 26.45
C GLY A 369 23.90 25.76 26.47
N SER A 370 24.06 26.39 25.30
CA SER A 370 24.25 27.83 25.14
C SER A 370 23.65 28.34 23.83
N LEU A 371 22.81 29.38 23.90
CA LEU A 371 22.24 30.03 22.70
C LEU A 371 23.27 30.76 21.84
N ASN A 372 24.46 31.07 22.38
CA ASN A 372 25.53 31.76 21.66
C ASN A 372 26.60 30.81 21.12
N GLN A 373 26.68 29.61 21.68
CA GLN A 373 27.58 28.54 21.25
C GLN A 373 26.84 27.21 21.41
N PRO A 374 25.87 26.91 20.54
CA PRO A 374 25.12 25.67 20.63
C PRO A 374 26.03 24.45 20.59
N GLU A 375 25.78 23.49 21.47
CA GLU A 375 26.52 22.24 21.56
C GLU A 375 25.64 21.09 21.06
N PRO A 376 26.10 20.30 20.07
CA PRO A 376 25.34 19.16 19.60
C PRO A 376 25.42 18.00 20.60
N ALA A 377 24.34 17.25 20.73
CA ALA A 377 24.30 16.03 21.53
C ALA A 377 25.14 14.91 20.89
N PHE A 378 25.28 14.95 19.57
CA PHE A 378 26.08 14.00 18.81
C PHE A 378 26.68 14.68 17.58
N ARG A 379 27.92 14.31 17.24
CA ARG A 379 28.61 14.80 16.05
C ARG A 379 29.35 13.66 15.37
N ARG A 380 29.17 13.52 14.06
CA ARG A 380 29.88 12.53 13.25
C ARG A 380 30.35 13.15 11.95
N GLU A 381 31.46 12.62 11.47
CA GLU A 381 32.07 12.97 10.20
C GLU A 381 32.16 11.70 9.35
N GLN A 382 31.82 11.82 8.07
CA GLN A 382 31.86 10.74 7.10
C GLN A 382 32.54 11.24 5.82
N ILE A 383 33.51 10.46 5.36
CA ILE A 383 34.08 10.63 4.03
C ILE A 383 33.19 9.91 3.04
N GLN A 384 33.00 10.49 1.86
CA GLN A 384 32.24 9.87 0.79
C GLN A 384 32.76 8.47 0.50
N GLN A 385 31.84 7.53 0.32
CA GLN A 385 32.15 6.14 0.00
C GLN A 385 31.83 5.86 -1.48
N GLU A 386 32.65 5.04 -2.10
CA GLU A 386 32.35 4.48 -3.42
C GLU A 386 31.22 3.46 -3.29
N ALA A 387 30.41 3.33 -4.35
CA ALA A 387 29.39 2.28 -4.42
C ALA A 387 30.04 0.90 -4.35
N ILE A 388 29.41 -0.05 -3.67
CA ILE A 388 29.92 -1.42 -3.53
C ILE A 388 29.55 -2.31 -4.72
N GLY A 389 28.69 -1.83 -5.61
CA GLY A 389 28.26 -2.52 -6.81
C GLY A 389 27.15 -3.52 -6.54
N LEU A 390 26.11 -3.11 -5.80
CA LEU A 390 24.89 -3.92 -5.69
C LEU A 390 24.30 -4.18 -7.09
N PRO A 391 23.69 -5.36 -7.33
CA PRO A 391 23.05 -5.67 -8.61
C PRO A 391 22.00 -4.61 -8.95
N GLU A 392 21.97 -4.17 -10.21
CA GLU A 392 20.84 -3.37 -10.70
C GLU A 392 19.61 -4.25 -10.86
N SER A 393 18.44 -3.75 -10.45
CA SER A 393 17.18 -4.43 -10.70
C SER A 393 16.78 -4.27 -12.18
N GLU A 394 16.47 -5.37 -12.88
CA GLU A 394 16.05 -5.35 -14.29
C GLU A 394 14.55 -5.03 -14.48
N GLY A 395 13.81 -4.83 -13.37
CA GLY A 395 12.40 -4.41 -13.36
C GLY A 395 11.92 -4.15 -11.94
N PHE A 396 11.02 -3.19 -11.74
CA PHE A 396 10.53 -2.85 -10.40
C PHE A 396 9.61 -3.92 -9.83
N THR A 397 9.88 -4.37 -8.60
CA THR A 397 9.03 -5.37 -7.92
C THR A 397 7.84 -4.73 -7.21
N SER A 398 6.62 -5.13 -7.57
CA SER A 398 5.39 -4.81 -6.82
C SER A 398 5.02 -5.99 -5.90
N PRO A 399 5.09 -5.85 -4.57
CA PRO A 399 4.67 -6.93 -3.65
C PRO A 399 3.14 -7.13 -3.54
N LEU A 400 2.35 -6.41 -4.34
CA LEU A 400 0.90 -6.62 -4.52
C LEU A 400 0.50 -6.91 -5.96
N GLN A 401 1.46 -7.05 -6.87
CA GLN A 401 1.18 -7.92 -7.98
C GLN A 401 1.10 -9.31 -7.37
N ALA A 402 0.04 -10.07 -7.70
CA ALA A 402 0.24 -11.51 -7.68
C ALA A 402 1.54 -11.72 -8.43
N ASN A 403 2.53 -12.28 -7.74
CA ASN A 403 3.88 -12.37 -8.28
C ASN A 403 3.76 -12.85 -9.73
N ASP A 404 4.35 -12.17 -10.71
CA ASP A 404 4.21 -12.55 -12.13
C ASP A 404 4.74 -13.98 -12.39
N SER A 405 5.47 -14.52 -11.40
CA SER A 405 5.98 -15.89 -11.28
C SER A 405 5.17 -16.78 -10.33
N PHE A 406 4.19 -16.24 -9.58
CA PHE A 406 3.21 -17.00 -8.82
C PHE A 406 2.32 -17.72 -9.82
N ASP A 407 2.78 -18.90 -10.15
CA ASP A 407 2.02 -19.84 -10.93
C ASP A 407 1.05 -20.52 -9.97
N VAL A 408 -0.21 -20.09 -9.99
CA VAL A 408 -1.32 -20.76 -9.30
C VAL A 408 -1.40 -22.26 -9.64
N ASN A 409 -0.76 -22.70 -10.74
CA ASN A 409 -0.66 -24.09 -11.16
C ASN A 409 0.73 -24.71 -10.94
N GLY A 410 1.71 -23.94 -10.47
CA GLY A 410 3.10 -24.34 -10.29
C GLY A 410 3.44 -24.78 -8.87
N GLU A 411 2.57 -24.44 -7.92
CA GLU A 411 2.67 -24.89 -6.54
C GLU A 411 2.02 -26.26 -6.36
N THR A 412 2.61 -27.12 -5.53
CA THR A 412 2.10 -28.48 -5.30
C THR A 412 1.24 -28.55 -4.05
N GLY A 413 0.13 -29.28 -4.14
CA GLY A 413 -0.70 -29.59 -2.99
C GLY A 413 -1.75 -30.67 -3.26
N ASN A 414 -2.73 -30.69 -2.37
CA ASN A 414 -3.74 -31.74 -2.27
C ASN A 414 -4.89 -31.56 -3.27
N LEU A 415 -5.17 -30.32 -3.70
CA LEU A 415 -6.27 -29.98 -4.60
C LEU A 415 -5.84 -29.76 -6.06
N ASP A 416 -4.54 -29.83 -6.40
CA ASP A 416 -4.02 -29.64 -7.77
C ASP A 416 -4.80 -30.44 -8.84
N PRO A 417 -5.20 -31.71 -8.59
CA PRO A 417 -5.99 -32.46 -9.57
C PRO A 417 -7.36 -31.82 -9.84
N VAL A 418 -8.00 -31.26 -8.81
CA VAL A 418 -9.29 -30.56 -8.91
C VAL A 418 -9.09 -29.23 -9.64
N GLN A 419 -8.08 -28.45 -9.24
CA GLN A 419 -7.72 -27.17 -9.87
C GLN A 419 -7.44 -27.34 -11.39
N THR A 420 -6.67 -28.36 -11.75
CA THR A 420 -6.35 -28.69 -13.15
C THR A 420 -7.62 -29.01 -13.95
N GLN A 421 -8.50 -29.83 -13.39
CA GLN A 421 -9.72 -30.24 -14.07
C GLN A 421 -10.74 -29.08 -14.17
N PHE A 422 -10.80 -28.23 -13.14
CA PHE A 422 -11.60 -27.02 -13.08
C PHE A 422 -11.16 -26.01 -14.15
N SER A 423 -9.88 -25.64 -14.15
CA SER A 423 -9.28 -24.71 -15.11
C SER A 423 -9.46 -25.18 -16.56
N SER A 424 -9.19 -26.46 -16.84
CA SER A 424 -9.40 -27.07 -18.17
C SER A 424 -10.86 -26.98 -18.64
N GLY A 425 -11.81 -27.19 -17.71
CA GLY A 425 -13.24 -27.05 -17.95
C GLY A 425 -13.65 -25.64 -18.35
N PHE A 426 -13.26 -24.65 -17.55
CA PHE A 426 -13.57 -23.24 -17.78
C PHE A 426 -12.90 -22.71 -19.06
N ASN A 427 -11.67 -23.13 -19.36
CA ASN A 427 -11.01 -22.80 -20.63
C ASN A 427 -11.79 -23.35 -21.83
N SER A 428 -12.27 -24.59 -21.74
CA SER A 428 -13.08 -25.21 -22.79
C SER A 428 -14.44 -24.53 -22.96
N LEU A 429 -15.04 -24.09 -21.84
CA LEU A 429 -16.30 -23.37 -21.82
C LEU A 429 -16.17 -21.97 -22.43
N ALA A 430 -15.19 -21.18 -21.99
CA ALA A 430 -14.93 -19.83 -22.46
C ALA A 430 -14.62 -19.78 -23.97
N ALA A 431 -13.81 -20.74 -24.46
CA ALA A 431 -13.46 -20.85 -25.87
C ALA A 431 -14.66 -21.11 -26.79
N ALA A 432 -15.78 -21.55 -26.22
CA ALA A 432 -16.98 -21.89 -26.96
C ALA A 432 -18.07 -20.80 -26.89
N ILE A 433 -17.82 -19.71 -26.18
CA ILE A 433 -18.69 -18.52 -26.08
C ILE A 433 -18.34 -17.54 -27.21
N PRO A 434 -19.29 -17.21 -28.12
CA PRO A 434 -19.03 -16.29 -29.23
C PRO A 434 -18.85 -14.82 -28.81
N GLU A 435 -19.53 -14.40 -27.74
CA GLU A 435 -19.47 -13.03 -27.22
C GLU A 435 -18.17 -12.80 -26.43
N GLU A 436 -17.25 -11.99 -26.97
CA GLU A 436 -15.91 -11.75 -26.40
C GLU A 436 -15.92 -11.26 -24.96
N ASN A 437 -16.82 -10.32 -24.62
CA ASN A 437 -16.97 -9.79 -23.26
C ASN A 437 -17.47 -10.86 -22.27
N ILE A 438 -18.34 -11.77 -22.71
CA ILE A 438 -18.83 -12.88 -21.87
C ILE A 438 -17.81 -14.01 -21.79
N SER A 439 -17.14 -14.34 -22.89
CA SER A 439 -16.04 -15.31 -22.94
C SER A 439 -14.94 -14.91 -21.95
N ARG A 440 -14.52 -13.65 -21.98
CA ARG A 440 -13.52 -13.12 -21.05
C ARG A 440 -13.98 -13.10 -19.61
N LEU A 441 -15.24 -12.75 -19.34
CA LEU A 441 -15.80 -12.85 -17.98
C LEU A 441 -15.75 -14.30 -17.48
N VAL A 442 -16.13 -15.28 -18.31
CA VAL A 442 -16.07 -16.70 -17.95
C VAL A 442 -14.63 -17.19 -17.77
N THR A 443 -13.68 -16.69 -18.56
CA THR A 443 -12.24 -16.91 -18.34
C THR A 443 -11.80 -16.37 -16.97
N GLY A 444 -12.12 -15.12 -16.66
CA GLY A 444 -11.78 -14.50 -15.38
C GLY A 444 -12.40 -15.24 -14.19
N VAL A 445 -13.67 -15.64 -14.30
CA VAL A 445 -14.32 -16.49 -13.29
C VAL A 445 -13.61 -17.83 -13.11
N GLY A 446 -13.15 -18.45 -14.20
CA GLY A 446 -12.37 -19.69 -14.16
C GLY A 446 -11.02 -19.53 -13.46
N GLU A 447 -10.29 -18.47 -13.78
CA GLU A 447 -9.00 -18.11 -13.17
C GLU A 447 -9.17 -17.78 -11.69
N SER A 448 -10.17 -16.96 -11.34
CA SER A 448 -10.54 -16.65 -9.96
C SER A 448 -10.95 -17.89 -9.17
N GLY A 449 -11.74 -18.79 -9.77
CA GLY A 449 -12.15 -20.04 -9.13
C GLY A 449 -10.98 -20.98 -8.87
N THR A 450 -10.05 -21.11 -9.82
CA THR A 450 -8.80 -21.88 -9.62
C THR A 450 -7.95 -21.28 -8.49
N ALA A 451 -7.87 -19.95 -8.40
CA ALA A 451 -7.13 -19.29 -7.34
C ALA A 451 -7.83 -19.38 -5.96
N LEU A 452 -9.16 -19.39 -5.91
CA LEU A 452 -9.91 -19.68 -4.68
C LEU A 452 -9.70 -21.12 -4.19
N LEU A 453 -9.63 -22.08 -5.11
CA LEU A 453 -9.23 -23.46 -4.79
C LEU A 453 -7.80 -23.53 -4.24
N GLU A 454 -6.91 -22.66 -4.72
CA GLU A 454 -5.54 -22.55 -4.23
C GLU A 454 -5.44 -21.98 -2.81
N VAL A 455 -6.36 -21.09 -2.42
CA VAL A 455 -6.49 -20.65 -1.02
C VAL A 455 -6.72 -21.86 -0.10
N ALA A 456 -7.70 -22.70 -0.46
CA ALA A 456 -8.02 -23.91 0.30
C ALA A 456 -6.83 -24.89 0.32
N ASP A 457 -6.21 -25.12 -0.83
CA ASP A 457 -5.08 -26.04 -0.98
C ASP A 457 -3.87 -25.64 -0.13
N SER A 458 -3.54 -24.35 -0.16
CA SER A 458 -2.40 -23.79 0.54
C SER A 458 -2.54 -23.92 2.06
N LEU A 459 -3.74 -23.65 2.58
CA LEU A 459 -4.05 -23.80 4.00
C LEU A 459 -3.94 -25.27 4.45
N ILE A 460 -4.54 -26.19 3.69
CA ILE A 460 -4.51 -27.63 4.01
C ILE A 460 -3.07 -28.17 3.96
N THR A 461 -2.35 -27.85 2.88
CA THR A 461 -0.98 -28.32 2.65
C THR A 461 -0.01 -27.78 3.72
N GLY A 462 -0.12 -26.50 4.07
CA GLY A 462 0.70 -25.89 5.12
C GLY A 462 0.45 -26.53 6.49
N LEU A 463 -0.82 -26.70 6.88
CA LEU A 463 -1.18 -27.33 8.15
C LEU A 463 -0.77 -28.80 8.22
N GLN A 464 -0.90 -29.53 7.12
CA GLN A 464 -0.43 -30.91 7.01
C GLN A 464 1.09 -31.01 7.19
N GLY A 465 1.83 -30.14 6.49
CA GLY A 465 3.29 -30.05 6.60
C GLY A 465 3.71 -29.75 8.04
N ALA A 466 3.07 -28.75 8.67
CA ALA A 466 3.36 -28.37 10.04
C ALA A 466 3.11 -29.52 11.03
N ALA A 467 2.01 -30.24 10.89
CA ALA A 467 1.69 -31.38 11.74
C ALA A 467 2.63 -32.58 11.52
N THR A 468 3.02 -32.85 10.28
CA THR A 468 3.85 -34.00 9.92
C THR A 468 5.31 -33.80 10.28
N GLU A 469 5.83 -32.60 10.02
CA GLU A 469 7.24 -32.24 10.24
C GLU A 469 7.48 -31.61 11.61
N GLN A 470 6.42 -31.34 12.38
CA GLN A 470 6.47 -30.60 13.65
C GLN A 470 7.11 -29.21 13.48
N ASN A 471 6.80 -28.54 12.36
CA ASN A 471 7.35 -27.25 11.99
C ASN A 471 6.23 -26.22 11.73
N PRO A 472 5.96 -25.28 12.66
CA PRO A 472 4.89 -24.30 12.51
C PRO A 472 5.10 -23.37 11.29
N ASP A 473 6.34 -23.16 10.85
CA ASP A 473 6.67 -22.30 9.70
C ASP A 473 6.01 -22.79 8.39
N LEU A 474 5.69 -24.08 8.29
CA LEU A 474 5.02 -24.64 7.10
C LEU A 474 3.53 -24.24 7.03
N ALA A 475 2.87 -24.06 8.16
CA ALA A 475 1.51 -23.53 8.19
C ALA A 475 1.49 -22.03 7.85
N LEU A 476 2.51 -21.29 8.30
CA LEU A 476 2.72 -19.89 7.93
C LEU A 476 2.99 -19.74 6.42
N ALA A 477 3.81 -20.63 5.84
CA ALA A 477 4.04 -20.66 4.39
C ALA A 477 2.74 -20.96 3.61
N GLY A 478 1.91 -21.88 4.12
CA GLY A 478 0.59 -22.16 3.56
C GLY A 478 -0.37 -20.96 3.63
N ALA A 479 -0.40 -20.23 4.75
CA ALA A 479 -1.22 -19.03 4.90
C ALA A 479 -0.76 -17.88 3.97
N ALA A 480 0.55 -17.69 3.79
CA ALA A 480 1.09 -16.70 2.88
C ALA A 480 0.74 -17.01 1.41
N ARG A 481 0.85 -18.28 1.00
CA ARG A 481 0.43 -18.76 -0.32
C ARG A 481 -1.08 -18.57 -0.52
N ALA A 482 -1.88 -18.83 0.51
CA ALA A 482 -3.33 -18.62 0.48
C ALA A 482 -3.70 -17.13 0.29
N SER A 483 -2.97 -16.21 0.93
CA SER A 483 -3.18 -14.77 0.75
C SER A 483 -2.87 -14.30 -0.68
N GLN A 484 -1.75 -14.78 -1.24
CA GLN A 484 -1.37 -14.50 -2.64
C GLN A 484 -2.40 -15.04 -3.64
N ALA A 485 -2.91 -16.25 -3.39
CA ALA A 485 -3.95 -16.86 -4.21
C ALA A 485 -5.28 -16.07 -4.16
N LEU A 486 -5.69 -15.58 -2.99
CA LEU A 486 -6.89 -14.76 -2.86
C LEU A 486 -6.76 -13.42 -3.61
N GLN A 487 -5.58 -12.79 -3.54
CA GLN A 487 -5.30 -11.55 -4.29
C GLN A 487 -5.31 -11.79 -5.81
N TYR A 488 -4.67 -12.87 -6.27
CA TYR A 488 -4.74 -13.30 -7.67
C TYR A 488 -6.20 -13.52 -8.10
N ALA A 489 -7.03 -14.13 -7.25
CA ALA A 489 -8.43 -14.39 -7.56
C ALA A 489 -9.23 -13.11 -7.78
N LEU A 490 -9.08 -12.12 -6.88
CA LEU A 490 -9.76 -10.84 -6.97
C LEU A 490 -9.27 -10.01 -8.17
N GLN A 491 -7.96 -10.00 -8.43
CA GLN A 491 -7.36 -9.31 -9.57
C GLN A 491 -7.82 -9.90 -10.90
N SER A 492 -7.81 -11.23 -11.04
CA SER A 492 -8.26 -11.91 -12.27
C SER A 492 -9.73 -11.59 -12.58
N LEU A 493 -10.56 -11.49 -11.53
CA LEU A 493 -11.95 -11.10 -11.68
C LEU A 493 -12.05 -9.65 -12.15
N GLN A 494 -11.32 -8.73 -11.52
CA GLN A 494 -11.30 -7.30 -11.87
C GLN A 494 -10.82 -7.07 -13.32
N ASP A 495 -9.75 -7.73 -13.74
CA ASP A 495 -9.17 -7.62 -15.08
C ASP A 495 -10.15 -8.08 -16.16
N SER A 496 -10.97 -9.10 -15.86
CA SER A 496 -12.02 -9.57 -16.76
C SER A 496 -13.10 -8.53 -17.06
N LEU A 497 -13.24 -7.49 -16.22
CA LEU A 497 -14.24 -6.43 -16.34
C LEU A 497 -13.76 -5.22 -17.16
N VAL A 498 -12.45 -5.04 -17.39
CA VAL A 498 -11.89 -3.90 -18.14
C VAL A 498 -12.34 -3.92 -19.59
N PRO A 499 -13.11 -2.98 -20.15
CA PRO A 499 -13.71 -3.14 -21.48
C PRO A 499 -12.68 -3.27 -22.62
N ALA A 500 -12.87 -4.23 -23.54
CA ALA A 500 -12.17 -4.21 -24.83
C ALA A 500 -12.85 -3.17 -25.74
N GLU A 501 -12.07 -2.27 -26.36
CA GLU A 501 -12.49 -1.23 -27.34
C GLU A 501 -14.00 -0.90 -27.40
N GLY A 502 -14.54 -0.33 -26.31
CA GLY A 502 -15.85 0.33 -26.30
C GLY A 502 -17.09 -0.55 -26.10
N GLN A 503 -16.98 -1.80 -25.64
CA GLN A 503 -18.14 -2.62 -25.23
C GLN A 503 -17.98 -3.15 -23.80
N GLY A 504 -18.79 -2.61 -22.86
CA GLY A 504 -18.88 -3.11 -21.48
C GLY A 504 -19.72 -4.39 -21.38
N LEU A 505 -19.84 -4.92 -20.16
CA LEU A 505 -20.75 -6.04 -19.87
C LEU A 505 -22.22 -5.59 -20.03
N PRO A 506 -23.12 -6.48 -20.50
CA PRO A 506 -24.54 -6.15 -20.58
C PRO A 506 -25.16 -6.13 -19.18
N ALA A 507 -26.21 -5.33 -18.98
CA ALA A 507 -26.98 -5.42 -17.74
C ALA A 507 -27.56 -6.84 -17.54
N PRO A 508 -27.59 -7.38 -16.30
CA PRO A 508 -27.12 -6.76 -15.04
C PRO A 508 -25.63 -7.02 -14.71
N LEU A 509 -24.87 -7.66 -15.60
CA LEU A 509 -23.44 -7.97 -15.38
C LEU A 509 -22.56 -6.71 -15.26
N ASP A 510 -23.03 -5.57 -15.77
CA ASP A 510 -22.40 -4.25 -15.58
C ASP A 510 -22.30 -3.80 -14.12
N GLN A 511 -23.03 -4.45 -13.21
CA GLN A 511 -22.99 -4.18 -11.76
C GLN A 511 -21.81 -4.86 -11.04
N LEU A 512 -21.08 -5.77 -11.70
CA LEU A 512 -19.96 -6.48 -11.08
C LEU A 512 -18.84 -5.55 -10.60
N SER A 513 -18.56 -4.48 -11.35
CA SER A 513 -17.58 -3.47 -10.94
C SER A 513 -17.97 -2.77 -9.64
N ALA A 514 -19.25 -2.40 -9.50
CA ALA A 514 -19.76 -1.77 -8.27
C ALA A 514 -19.74 -2.74 -7.07
N ALA A 515 -19.97 -4.04 -7.29
CA ALA A 515 -19.87 -5.05 -6.25
C ALA A 515 -18.43 -5.18 -5.72
N LEU A 516 -17.43 -5.11 -6.61
CA LEU A 516 -16.02 -5.13 -6.23
C LEU A 516 -15.58 -3.83 -5.53
N GLU A 517 -16.06 -2.67 -6.00
CA GLU A 517 -15.83 -1.39 -5.32
C GLU A 517 -16.40 -1.40 -3.89
N GLN A 518 -17.60 -1.97 -3.70
CA GLN A 518 -18.20 -2.12 -2.38
C GLN A 518 -17.41 -3.08 -1.49
N PHE A 519 -16.94 -4.21 -2.03
CA PHE A 519 -16.04 -5.11 -1.31
C PHE A 519 -14.78 -4.39 -0.83
N SER A 520 -14.15 -3.59 -1.69
CA SER A 520 -12.99 -2.79 -1.32
C SER A 520 -13.30 -1.75 -0.23
N ALA A 521 -14.52 -1.21 -0.21
CA ALA A 521 -14.97 -0.23 0.80
C ALA A 521 -15.36 -0.87 2.15
N GLU A 522 -15.81 -2.12 2.15
CA GLU A 522 -16.19 -2.85 3.36
C GLU A 522 -15.01 -3.60 3.99
N SER A 523 -13.97 -3.87 3.21
CA SER A 523 -12.74 -4.49 3.69
C SER A 523 -12.13 -3.66 4.82
N PRO A 524 -11.75 -4.28 5.96
CA PRO A 524 -11.21 -3.56 7.10
C PRO A 524 -10.09 -2.64 6.66
N SER A 525 -10.26 -1.38 7.05
CA SER A 525 -9.19 -0.41 7.16
C SER A 525 -8.86 -0.26 8.64
N ASP A 526 -7.67 0.23 8.99
CA ASP A 526 -7.17 0.25 10.37
C ASP A 526 -8.01 1.07 11.40
N ASP A 527 -9.15 1.64 11.00
CA ASP A 527 -10.01 2.46 11.85
C ASP A 527 -10.94 1.65 12.79
N ASP A 528 -11.02 0.32 12.66
CA ASP A 528 -11.86 -0.55 13.52
C ASP A 528 -11.12 -1.14 14.75
N THR A 529 -9.84 -0.80 14.98
CA THR A 529 -8.98 -1.48 15.99
C THR A 529 -8.57 -0.62 17.19
N ALA A 530 -9.40 0.36 17.58
CA ALA A 530 -9.15 1.34 18.66
C ALA A 530 -8.92 0.77 20.09
N ASP A 531 -8.88 -0.56 20.27
CA ASP A 531 -8.59 -1.26 21.53
C ASP A 531 -7.27 -2.09 21.47
N GLY A 532 -6.23 -1.59 20.78
CA GLY A 532 -4.82 -1.92 21.06
C GLY A 532 -4.42 -3.41 21.09
N ASN A 533 -5.18 -4.31 20.47
CA ASN A 533 -4.88 -5.75 20.45
C ASN A 533 -5.44 -6.49 19.23
N ALA A 534 -5.56 -5.82 18.08
CA ALA A 534 -5.99 -6.46 16.84
C ALA A 534 -5.15 -5.93 15.66
N SER A 535 -4.20 -6.75 15.20
CA SER A 535 -3.60 -6.62 13.86
C SER A 535 -4.62 -7.06 12.79
N ALA A 536 -4.45 -6.62 11.54
CA ALA A 536 -5.34 -6.97 10.45
C ALA A 536 -5.39 -8.49 10.23
N ASP A 537 -6.61 -8.99 10.22
CA ASP A 537 -6.98 -10.39 10.43
C ASP A 537 -7.63 -10.92 9.15
N LEU A 538 -7.30 -12.14 8.69
CA LEU A 538 -8.03 -12.74 7.57
C LEU A 538 -9.54 -12.86 7.89
N ARG A 539 -9.94 -12.89 9.17
CA ARG A 539 -11.35 -12.76 9.62
C ARG A 539 -11.94 -11.38 9.35
N GLY A 540 -11.11 -10.33 9.31
CA GLY A 540 -11.58 -8.99 8.99
C GLY A 540 -12.14 -8.92 7.57
N ILE A 541 -11.57 -9.69 6.63
CA ILE A 541 -12.05 -9.72 5.24
C ILE A 541 -13.18 -10.75 5.01
N THR A 542 -13.57 -11.57 5.99
CA THR A 542 -14.61 -12.60 5.77
C THR A 542 -16.01 -12.03 5.63
N ASP A 543 -16.36 -10.99 6.39
CA ASP A 543 -17.62 -10.27 6.21
C ASP A 543 -17.69 -9.56 4.84
N PRO A 544 -16.66 -8.78 4.43
CA PRO A 544 -16.56 -8.24 3.08
C PRO A 544 -16.65 -9.30 1.99
N LEU A 545 -15.94 -10.43 2.10
CA LEU A 545 -16.00 -11.53 1.12
C LEU A 545 -17.40 -12.14 1.03
N ARG A 546 -18.10 -12.30 2.17
CA ARG A 546 -19.52 -12.73 2.19
C ARG A 546 -20.42 -11.73 1.49
N ASN A 547 -20.18 -10.43 1.67
CA ASN A 547 -20.96 -9.38 1.02
C ASN A 547 -20.68 -9.32 -0.48
N LEU A 548 -19.43 -9.49 -0.91
CA LEU A 548 -19.07 -9.64 -2.33
C LEU A 548 -19.81 -10.83 -2.95
N ALA A 549 -19.76 -12.00 -2.30
CA ALA A 549 -20.49 -13.18 -2.75
C ALA A 549 -22.01 -12.92 -2.83
N SER A 550 -22.58 -12.24 -1.83
CA SER A 550 -24.01 -11.88 -1.84
C SER A 550 -24.35 -10.90 -2.96
N ASN A 551 -23.46 -9.95 -3.27
CA ASN A 551 -23.66 -9.00 -4.36
C ASN A 551 -23.58 -9.68 -5.72
N ILE A 552 -22.64 -10.60 -5.91
CA ILE A 552 -22.58 -11.46 -7.10
C ILE A 552 -23.88 -12.27 -7.23
N GLN A 553 -24.39 -12.83 -6.13
CA GLN A 553 -25.65 -13.57 -6.15
C GLN A 553 -26.85 -12.71 -6.55
N ASN A 554 -26.93 -11.47 -6.09
CA ASN A 554 -27.99 -10.54 -6.50
C ASN A 554 -27.94 -10.25 -8.02
N ILE A 555 -26.74 -10.20 -8.60
CA ILE A 555 -26.55 -10.05 -10.05
C ILE A 555 -27.03 -11.31 -10.77
N VAL A 556 -26.69 -12.51 -10.27
CA VAL A 556 -27.15 -13.80 -10.80
C VAL A 556 -28.68 -13.89 -10.79
N ASP A 557 -29.33 -13.50 -9.69
CA ASP A 557 -30.79 -13.46 -9.59
C ASP A 557 -31.41 -12.49 -10.63
N GLY A 558 -30.78 -11.33 -10.84
CA GLY A 558 -31.18 -10.38 -11.87
C GLY A 558 -31.12 -10.97 -13.29
N ILE A 559 -30.09 -11.79 -13.59
CA ILE A 559 -29.97 -12.49 -14.89
C ILE A 559 -31.14 -13.46 -15.08
N ALA A 560 -31.53 -14.18 -14.03
CA ALA A 560 -32.65 -15.13 -14.07
C ALA A 560 -34.01 -14.45 -14.25
N GLU A 561 -34.21 -13.26 -13.67
CA GLU A 561 -35.47 -12.50 -13.75
C GLU A 561 -35.66 -11.77 -15.09
N GLU A 562 -34.60 -11.22 -15.70
CA GLU A 562 -34.69 -10.46 -16.96
C GLU A 562 -34.86 -11.34 -18.21
N GLY A 563 -34.68 -12.66 -18.08
CA GLY A 563 -34.81 -13.61 -19.20
C GLY A 563 -33.75 -13.41 -20.29
N GLY A 564 -32.58 -12.88 -19.92
CA GLY A 564 -31.48 -12.49 -20.81
C GLY A 564 -30.63 -13.66 -21.35
N SER A 565 -29.73 -13.32 -22.29
CA SER A 565 -29.00 -14.25 -23.17
C SER A 565 -27.63 -14.76 -22.67
N ALA A 566 -27.33 -14.66 -21.36
CA ALA A 566 -26.04 -15.10 -20.81
C ALA A 566 -26.16 -16.12 -19.65
N PRO A 567 -26.94 -17.22 -19.81
CA PRO A 567 -27.17 -18.19 -18.73
C PRO A 567 -25.89 -18.88 -18.26
N VAL A 568 -24.91 -19.04 -19.16
CA VAL A 568 -23.58 -19.57 -18.81
C VAL A 568 -22.83 -18.63 -17.87
N ALA A 569 -22.83 -17.32 -18.14
CA ALA A 569 -22.18 -16.33 -17.27
C ALA A 569 -22.84 -16.25 -15.90
N GLY A 570 -24.18 -16.28 -15.86
CA GLY A 570 -24.93 -16.33 -14.61
C GLY A 570 -24.57 -17.58 -13.78
N ALA A 571 -24.55 -18.75 -14.40
CA ALA A 571 -24.18 -19.99 -13.71
C ALA A 571 -22.69 -20.03 -13.30
N SER A 572 -21.79 -19.43 -14.07
CA SER A 572 -20.38 -19.26 -13.68
C SER A 572 -20.23 -18.35 -12.47
N LEU A 573 -20.95 -17.24 -12.42
CA LEU A 573 -20.94 -16.32 -11.27
C LEU A 573 -21.59 -16.91 -10.02
N ASP A 574 -22.63 -17.73 -10.18
CA ASP A 574 -23.26 -18.52 -9.10
C ASP A 574 -22.27 -19.52 -8.48
N LEU A 575 -21.44 -20.16 -9.30
CA LEU A 575 -20.35 -20.99 -8.80
C LEU A 575 -19.29 -20.15 -8.06
N LEU A 576 -18.95 -18.97 -8.59
CA LEU A 576 -17.94 -18.09 -7.97
C LEU A 576 -18.40 -17.54 -6.61
N SER A 577 -19.66 -17.14 -6.47
CA SER A 577 -20.22 -16.68 -5.19
C SER A 577 -20.17 -17.78 -4.13
N GLU A 578 -20.53 -19.01 -4.48
CA GLU A 578 -20.46 -20.17 -3.58
C GLU A 578 -19.01 -20.53 -3.22
N LEU A 579 -18.07 -20.48 -4.17
CA LEU A 579 -16.64 -20.65 -3.89
C LEU A 579 -16.11 -19.59 -2.92
N LEU A 580 -16.49 -18.32 -3.09
CA LEU A 580 -16.14 -17.24 -2.16
C LEU A 580 -16.69 -17.52 -0.76
N ILE A 581 -17.93 -18.01 -0.64
CA ILE A 581 -18.55 -18.39 0.64
C ILE A 581 -17.79 -19.54 1.30
N ASP A 582 -17.44 -20.59 0.56
CA ASP A 582 -16.77 -21.77 1.10
C ASP A 582 -15.32 -21.48 1.49
N VAL A 583 -14.58 -20.72 0.68
CA VAL A 583 -13.24 -20.22 1.05
C VAL A 583 -13.32 -19.34 2.28
N THR A 584 -14.34 -18.49 2.38
CA THR A 584 -14.56 -17.66 3.57
C THR A 584 -14.79 -18.52 4.82
N ARG A 585 -15.58 -19.60 4.72
CA ARG A 585 -15.77 -20.56 5.81
C ARG A 585 -14.47 -21.27 6.19
N LEU A 586 -13.63 -21.61 5.21
CA LEU A 586 -12.31 -22.22 5.45
C LEU A 586 -11.38 -21.25 6.19
N ILE A 587 -11.36 -19.97 5.79
CA ILE A 587 -10.60 -18.93 6.49
C ILE A 587 -11.10 -18.79 7.93
N ASP A 588 -12.41 -18.72 8.16
CA ASP A 588 -13.01 -18.65 9.50
C ASP A 588 -12.71 -19.90 10.35
N ALA A 589 -12.66 -21.07 9.73
CA ALA A 589 -12.39 -22.35 10.38
C ALA A 589 -10.91 -22.52 10.74
N ALA A 590 -10.00 -22.12 9.85
CA ALA A 590 -8.58 -22.06 10.15
C ALA A 590 -8.34 -21.07 11.31
N GLY A 591 -9.12 -19.97 11.32
CA GLY A 591 -9.16 -18.97 12.37
C GLY A 591 -9.57 -19.47 13.75
N ASN A 592 -10.82 -19.94 13.89
CA ASN A 592 -11.52 -19.93 15.19
C ASN A 592 -11.66 -21.31 15.87
N VAL A 593 -11.06 -22.37 15.36
CA VAL A 593 -11.33 -23.74 15.84
C VAL A 593 -10.24 -24.22 16.81
N ASP A 594 -10.65 -24.80 17.95
CA ASP A 594 -9.73 -25.43 18.91
C ASP A 594 -8.86 -26.48 18.20
N SER A 595 -7.60 -26.62 18.63
CA SER A 595 -6.62 -27.55 18.05
C SER A 595 -7.12 -28.99 17.94
N GLY A 596 -8.05 -29.40 18.83
CA GLY A 596 -8.68 -30.71 18.80
C GLY A 596 -9.80 -30.89 17.78
N GLU A 597 -10.36 -29.80 17.24
CA GLU A 597 -11.50 -29.81 16.31
C GLU A 597 -11.13 -29.30 14.90
N MET A 598 -10.02 -28.58 14.76
CA MET A 598 -9.58 -27.93 13.50
C MET A 598 -9.52 -28.90 12.32
N ALA A 599 -8.95 -30.09 12.52
CA ALA A 599 -8.86 -31.09 11.46
C ALA A 599 -10.24 -31.58 11.00
N GLN A 600 -11.21 -31.71 11.90
CA GLN A 600 -12.55 -32.17 11.54
C GLN A 600 -13.35 -31.06 10.84
N VAL A 601 -13.14 -29.80 11.23
CA VAL A 601 -13.78 -28.65 10.57
C VAL A 601 -13.18 -28.42 9.18
N LEU A 602 -11.86 -28.50 9.03
CA LEU A 602 -11.20 -28.42 7.71
C LEU A 602 -11.66 -29.54 6.78
N ALA A 603 -11.76 -30.77 7.29
CA ALA A 603 -12.30 -31.90 6.53
C ALA A 603 -13.72 -31.62 6.03
N SER A 604 -14.62 -31.28 6.94
CA SER A 604 -16.02 -31.02 6.61
C SER A 604 -16.16 -29.86 5.64
N THR A 605 -15.41 -28.77 5.83
CA THR A 605 -15.51 -27.58 4.98
C THR A 605 -14.89 -27.83 3.60
N THR A 606 -13.84 -28.65 3.52
CA THR A 606 -13.25 -29.05 2.24
C THR A 606 -14.16 -30.02 1.48
N ASP A 607 -14.80 -30.97 2.18
CA ASP A 607 -15.81 -31.85 1.59
C ASP A 607 -17.02 -31.06 1.08
N ASP A 608 -17.48 -30.06 1.84
CA ASP A 608 -18.56 -29.16 1.45
C ASP A 608 -18.18 -28.33 0.23
N LEU A 609 -16.96 -27.75 0.19
CA LEU A 609 -16.41 -27.03 -0.97
C LEU A 609 -16.41 -27.93 -2.22
N LEU A 610 -15.86 -29.14 -2.13
CA LEU A 610 -15.81 -30.09 -3.23
C LEU A 610 -17.21 -30.51 -3.68
N ALA A 611 -18.15 -30.71 -2.75
CA ALA A 611 -19.54 -31.04 -3.07
C ALA A 611 -20.27 -29.88 -3.78
N ASN A 612 -20.06 -28.64 -3.33
CA ASN A 612 -20.69 -27.46 -3.92
C ASN A 612 -20.19 -27.21 -5.35
N ILE A 613 -18.89 -27.40 -5.61
CA ILE A 613 -18.32 -27.36 -6.97
C ILE A 613 -19.06 -28.34 -7.89
N LEU A 614 -19.25 -29.58 -7.42
CA LEU A 614 -19.92 -30.61 -8.23
C LEU A 614 -21.39 -30.28 -8.50
N LEU A 615 -22.09 -29.69 -7.54
CA LEU A 615 -23.50 -29.34 -7.67
C LEU A 615 -23.71 -28.14 -8.60
N ASN A 616 -22.85 -27.13 -8.50
CA ASN A 616 -23.00 -25.86 -9.21
C ASN A 616 -22.42 -25.88 -10.64
N VAL A 617 -21.56 -26.87 -10.95
CA VAL A 617 -21.12 -27.12 -12.33
C VAL A 617 -22.24 -27.72 -13.20
N VAL A 618 -23.18 -28.47 -12.62
CA VAL A 618 -24.26 -29.13 -13.39
C VAL A 618 -25.16 -28.14 -14.14
N PRO A 619 -25.63 -27.03 -13.52
CA PRO A 619 -26.34 -25.98 -14.24
C PRO A 619 -25.53 -25.38 -15.40
N ILE A 620 -24.23 -25.13 -15.22
CA ILE A 620 -23.35 -24.57 -16.26
C ILE A 620 -23.36 -25.48 -17.51
N GLU A 621 -23.29 -26.80 -17.30
CA GLU A 621 -23.34 -27.79 -18.38
C GLU A 621 -24.70 -27.86 -19.08
N GLU A 622 -25.80 -27.64 -18.35
CA GLU A 622 -27.16 -27.67 -18.90
C GLU A 622 -27.44 -26.47 -19.81
N TYR A 623 -26.81 -25.32 -19.55
CA TYR A 623 -27.00 -24.08 -20.31
C TYR A 623 -25.92 -23.82 -21.37
N ALA A 624 -24.89 -24.68 -21.48
CA ALA A 624 -23.85 -24.55 -22.49
C ALA A 624 -24.42 -24.75 -23.93
N PRO A 625 -23.97 -23.96 -24.93
CA PRO A 625 -24.43 -24.10 -26.32
C PRO A 625 -24.28 -25.53 -26.87
N SER A 626 -25.20 -25.97 -27.73
CA SER A 626 -25.18 -27.34 -28.29
C SER A 626 -23.88 -27.66 -29.05
N GLU A 627 -23.26 -26.66 -29.67
CA GLU A 627 -21.96 -26.74 -30.33
C GLU A 627 -20.84 -27.11 -29.35
N VAL A 628 -20.94 -26.71 -28.08
CA VAL A 628 -20.01 -27.07 -26.98
C VAL A 628 -20.21 -28.53 -26.59
N SER A 629 -21.46 -28.96 -26.41
CA SER A 629 -21.78 -30.36 -26.07
C SER A 629 -21.37 -31.37 -27.16
N ASP A 630 -21.29 -30.92 -28.43
CA ASP A 630 -20.93 -31.74 -29.58
C ASP A 630 -19.42 -31.65 -29.95
N ALA A 631 -18.75 -30.51 -29.74
CA ALA A 631 -17.35 -30.30 -30.14
C ALA A 631 -16.32 -31.02 -29.23
N ILE A 632 -16.66 -31.29 -27.97
CA ILE A 632 -15.71 -31.84 -26.98
C ILE A 632 -15.70 -33.39 -27.00
N GLY A 633 -16.63 -34.05 -27.70
CA GLY A 633 -16.65 -35.52 -27.85
C GLY A 633 -16.86 -36.32 -26.54
N LEU A 634 -17.04 -35.63 -25.43
CA LEU A 634 -17.46 -36.12 -24.13
C LEU A 634 -18.82 -35.45 -23.90
N GLY A 635 -19.89 -36.24 -23.77
CA GLY A 635 -21.27 -35.73 -23.74
C GLY A 635 -21.55 -34.73 -22.59
N PRO A 636 -22.81 -34.29 -22.42
CA PRO A 636 -23.23 -33.13 -21.61
C PRO A 636 -23.07 -33.26 -20.07
N LYS A 637 -21.94 -33.82 -19.61
CA LYS A 637 -21.54 -34.05 -18.22
C LYS A 637 -20.02 -34.07 -18.03
N PHE A 638 -19.25 -33.54 -18.98
CA PHE A 638 -17.80 -33.73 -18.99
C PHE A 638 -17.11 -33.10 -17.78
N LEU A 639 -17.41 -31.84 -17.50
CA LEU A 639 -16.84 -31.10 -16.39
C LEU A 639 -17.33 -31.70 -15.06
N GLY A 640 -18.64 -31.94 -14.94
CA GLY A 640 -19.24 -32.53 -13.75
C GLY A 640 -18.78 -33.97 -13.47
N THR A 641 -18.65 -34.82 -14.49
CA THR A 641 -18.21 -36.23 -14.31
C THR A 641 -16.73 -36.31 -14.00
N ALA A 642 -15.90 -35.51 -14.67
CA ALA A 642 -14.46 -35.51 -14.42
C ALA A 642 -14.14 -34.91 -13.05
N LEU A 643 -14.76 -33.76 -12.71
CA LEU A 643 -14.65 -33.21 -11.36
C LEU A 643 -15.19 -34.19 -10.32
N LEU A 644 -16.28 -34.92 -10.58
CA LEU A 644 -16.82 -35.90 -9.63
C LEU A 644 -15.80 -37.00 -9.33
N LEU A 645 -15.16 -37.55 -10.36
CA LEU A 645 -14.15 -38.59 -10.20
C LEU A 645 -12.94 -38.07 -9.42
N VAL A 646 -12.46 -36.87 -9.77
CA VAL A 646 -11.28 -36.27 -9.13
C VAL A 646 -11.59 -35.86 -7.70
N SER A 647 -12.73 -35.22 -7.45
CA SER A 647 -13.16 -34.77 -6.12
C SER A 647 -13.39 -35.94 -5.18
N GLN A 648 -13.95 -37.06 -5.66
CA GLN A 648 -14.10 -38.27 -4.84
C GLN A 648 -12.74 -38.86 -4.43
N GLU A 649 -11.77 -38.88 -5.35
CA GLU A 649 -10.42 -39.39 -5.06
C GLU A 649 -9.67 -38.45 -4.11
N VAL A 650 -9.78 -37.14 -4.31
CA VAL A 650 -9.18 -36.12 -3.44
C VAL A 650 -9.80 -36.13 -2.06
N ALA A 651 -11.14 -36.19 -1.93
CA ALA A 651 -11.82 -36.33 -0.64
C ALA A 651 -11.37 -37.61 0.10
N TYR A 652 -11.24 -38.73 -0.62
CA TYR A 652 -10.72 -39.97 -0.05
C TYR A 652 -9.25 -39.83 0.42
N HIS A 653 -8.41 -39.14 -0.34
CA HIS A 653 -7.03 -38.86 0.04
C HIS A 653 -6.93 -37.93 1.25
N LEU A 654 -7.76 -36.89 1.31
CA LEU A 654 -7.85 -35.99 2.45
C LEU A 654 -8.20 -36.78 3.70
N ASP A 655 -9.27 -37.57 3.64
CA ASP A 655 -9.75 -38.41 4.75
C ASP A 655 -8.72 -39.41 5.26
N THR A 656 -7.96 -40.03 4.36
CA THR A 656 -7.13 -41.19 4.70
C THR A 656 -5.64 -40.87 4.88
N GLN A 657 -5.14 -39.78 4.30
CA GLN A 657 -3.70 -39.45 4.27
C GLN A 657 -3.39 -38.08 4.85
N VAL A 658 -4.29 -37.11 4.74
CA VAL A 658 -4.04 -35.72 5.17
C VAL A 658 -4.55 -35.46 6.58
N LEU A 659 -5.78 -35.86 6.88
CA LEU A 659 -6.39 -35.65 8.20
C LEU A 659 -5.73 -36.43 9.33
N PRO A 660 -5.34 -37.72 9.18
CA PRO A 660 -4.77 -38.46 10.31
C PRO A 660 -3.47 -37.87 10.86
N PRO A 661 -2.52 -37.40 10.03
CA PRO A 661 -1.35 -36.65 10.49
C PRO A 661 -1.71 -35.33 11.20
N ILE A 662 -2.66 -34.55 10.67
CA ILE A 662 -3.09 -33.29 11.28
C ILE A 662 -3.70 -33.54 12.69
N LEU A 663 -4.61 -34.51 12.79
CA LEU A 663 -5.26 -34.93 14.05
C LEU A 663 -4.26 -35.44 15.11
N GLN A 664 -3.16 -36.05 14.68
CA GLN A 664 -2.15 -36.62 15.58
C GLN A 664 -1.01 -35.65 15.91
N GLY A 665 -0.66 -34.76 14.98
CA GLY A 665 0.50 -33.88 15.04
C GLY A 665 0.25 -32.55 15.73
N LEU A 666 -0.94 -31.95 15.57
CA LEU A 666 -1.27 -30.66 16.20
C LEU A 666 -1.22 -30.75 17.73
N ALA A 667 -1.68 -31.85 18.33
CA ALA A 667 -1.60 -32.07 19.78
C ALA A 667 -0.16 -32.27 20.31
N MET A 668 0.83 -32.44 19.44
CA MET A 668 2.25 -32.65 19.79
C MET A 668 3.13 -31.43 19.55
N LEU A 669 2.63 -30.39 18.89
CA LEU A 669 3.31 -29.10 18.80
C LEU A 669 3.38 -28.47 20.20
N PRO A 670 4.50 -27.81 20.56
CA PRO A 670 4.60 -27.14 21.85
C PRO A 670 3.50 -26.08 21.97
N LEU A 671 2.90 -25.93 23.17
CA LEU A 671 1.81 -24.97 23.40
C LEU A 671 2.13 -23.55 22.92
N SER A 672 3.39 -23.12 23.00
CA SER A 672 3.82 -21.82 22.46
C SER A 672 3.80 -21.73 20.93
N ALA A 673 4.10 -22.82 20.23
CA ALA A 673 4.01 -22.89 18.77
C ALA A 673 2.56 -23.05 18.29
N LEU A 674 1.70 -23.68 19.10
CA LEU A 674 0.26 -23.68 18.89
C LEU A 674 -0.30 -22.28 19.12
N ASP A 675 0.09 -21.57 20.18
CA ASP A 675 -0.31 -20.19 20.42
C ASP A 675 0.17 -19.25 19.29
N GLU A 676 1.35 -19.47 18.67
CA GLU A 676 1.81 -18.72 17.48
C GLU A 676 1.07 -19.13 16.18
N LEU A 677 0.76 -20.41 16.00
CA LEU A 677 -0.01 -20.94 14.86
C LEU A 677 -1.48 -20.48 14.92
N PHE A 678 -2.06 -20.45 16.12
CA PHE A 678 -3.40 -19.92 16.37
C PHE A 678 -3.39 -18.40 16.40
N ALA A 679 -2.31 -17.72 16.83
CA ALA A 679 -2.15 -16.27 16.64
C ALA A 679 -2.05 -15.89 15.15
N ALA A 680 -1.51 -16.78 14.31
CA ALA A 680 -1.47 -16.57 12.86
C ALA A 680 -2.85 -16.72 12.17
N PHE A 681 -3.87 -17.24 12.86
CA PHE A 681 -5.19 -17.53 12.30
C PHE A 681 -6.37 -16.87 13.07
N THR A 682 -6.30 -16.78 14.38
CA THR A 682 -7.00 -15.83 15.26
C THR A 682 -5.96 -14.88 15.81
N LEU A 683 -5.92 -13.63 15.37
CA LEU A 683 -5.15 -12.63 16.12
C LEU A 683 -5.79 -12.39 17.49
#